data_AF-D3TLE1-F1
#
_entry.id   AF-D3TLE1-F1
#
_cell.length_a   1.000
_cell.length_b   1.000
_cell.length_c   1.000
_cell.angle_alpha   90.00
_cell.angle_beta   90.00
_cell.angle_gamma   90.00
#
_symmetry.space_group_name_H-M   'P 1'
#
loop_
_entity.id
_entity.type
_entity.pdbx_description
1 polymer ?
#
loop_
_entity_poly.entity_id
_entity_poly.type
_entity_poly.pdbx_seq_one_letter_code
_entity_poly.pdbx_strand_id
1 'polypeptide(L)'
;MFAATHWLANTRAALNILTTGDKPKPVEGHKPRPLKFEFKTCALLNISLCEVSEQSEHFVLTLYNPLSSSTAEYIRVPVSDNNYQVLDDKGVILEVQYVPIPGGLMDLAYRRSETKYDLVFFADELPPLGYRSYYIKKTKERPLKPVPDSPNTSSMTSIGNEYIRLNFDTNGFLAAVTAEGMTRIISQDFLYYEGAVGNNLEFRNRSSGAYIFRPKNDSMKIITTDVDITVYRGSLVEEVHQKFNNWISQVVRVYSQKNYAEFEWLVGPIPVDDDIGKEIITRFDTDIKSEGMFFTDSNGREMIKRLRNHRDTWNLEILEPAAGNYYPITTKIALEDDRARVAILTDRAQGGSSLRDGSLELMVHRRLLHDDAFGVGEALNETAYGNGLIARGTHYLMVGFSQKNDSPTQKTLERFAQLEVTLPTWKFFSKTNYTFEEWMMSFNNSFTGLGKSLPKNIHLLTLEPWHNGELLVRFEHILEKDEDPEYSKSVKFNIKEVLKNFDIQDVRETTLDGNAWLDEHRRMEFVSDPESIDFVNYATLSEEHQSVHLLRARRPLTKSEYHKETLPDFDFESKSKQDPKPSIHLNTLRRNRLEQMKLDKKDLKHPRGESNNKYDVELNAMQIRTFVIYLRQNNSFASE
;
A
#
# COMPACT_ATOMS: atom_id res chain seq x y z
N MET A 1 -12.90 -18.02 10.66
CA MET A 1 -13.06 -19.04 9.60
C MET A 1 -14.45 -19.07 8.95
N PHE A 2 -15.56 -18.80 9.66
CA PHE A 2 -16.92 -18.83 9.07
C PHE A 2 -17.30 -17.61 8.19
N ALA A 3 -16.60 -16.47 8.31
CA ALA A 3 -16.86 -15.30 7.46
C ALA A 3 -16.20 -15.42 6.07
N ALA A 4 -14.93 -15.89 5.99
CA ALA A 4 -14.19 -15.98 4.73
C ALA A 4 -14.80 -16.97 3.71
N THR A 5 -15.45 -18.04 4.19
CA THR A 5 -16.09 -19.04 3.34
C THR A 5 -17.37 -18.54 2.65
N HIS A 6 -18.10 -17.59 3.24
CA HIS A 6 -19.29 -16.99 2.62
C HIS A 6 -18.93 -16.02 1.50
N TRP A 7 -17.89 -15.20 1.68
CA TRP A 7 -17.39 -14.30 0.64
C TRP A 7 -16.82 -15.06 -0.56
N LEU A 8 -16.01 -16.11 -0.33
CA LEU A 8 -15.44 -16.94 -1.39
C LEU A 8 -16.50 -17.69 -2.21
N ALA A 9 -17.56 -18.17 -1.55
CA ALA A 9 -18.69 -18.79 -2.24
C ALA A 9 -19.42 -17.78 -3.16
N ASN A 10 -19.55 -16.52 -2.72
CA ASN A 10 -20.18 -15.47 -3.49
C ASN A 10 -19.33 -15.00 -4.68
N THR A 11 -18.03 -14.78 -4.52
CA THR A 11 -17.16 -14.34 -5.63
C THR A 11 -17.07 -15.40 -6.73
N ARG A 12 -16.88 -16.68 -6.36
CA ARG A 12 -16.84 -17.78 -7.34
C ARG A 12 -18.15 -17.95 -8.07
N ALA A 13 -19.27 -17.84 -7.36
CA ALA A 13 -20.60 -17.91 -7.97
C ALA A 13 -20.84 -16.71 -8.90
N ALA A 14 -20.52 -15.49 -8.48
CA ALA A 14 -20.64 -14.30 -9.30
C ALA A 14 -19.79 -14.39 -10.58
N LEU A 15 -18.51 -14.76 -10.46
CA LEU A 15 -17.63 -14.96 -11.62
C LEU A 15 -18.13 -16.09 -12.55
N ASN A 16 -18.68 -17.18 -12.01
CA ASN A 16 -19.31 -18.21 -12.86
C ASN A 16 -20.54 -17.68 -13.60
N ILE A 17 -21.39 -16.89 -12.95
CA ILE A 17 -22.57 -16.30 -13.62
C ILE A 17 -22.11 -15.36 -14.74
N LEU A 18 -21.13 -14.49 -14.47
CA LEU A 18 -20.61 -13.55 -15.46
C LEU A 18 -19.91 -14.25 -16.63
N THR A 19 -19.16 -15.32 -16.38
CA THR A 19 -18.46 -16.08 -17.43
C THR A 19 -19.39 -17.00 -18.22
N THR A 20 -20.47 -17.51 -17.63
CA THR A 20 -21.37 -18.44 -18.34
C THR A 20 -22.55 -17.74 -19.01
N GLY A 21 -22.88 -16.51 -18.61
CA GLY A 21 -24.06 -15.79 -19.09
C GLY A 21 -25.39 -16.39 -18.64
N ASP A 22 -25.37 -17.42 -17.79
CA ASP A 22 -26.57 -18.09 -17.31
C ASP A 22 -27.34 -17.19 -16.35
N LYS A 23 -28.51 -16.67 -16.76
CA LYS A 23 -29.42 -15.97 -15.84
C LYS A 23 -29.73 -16.87 -14.63
N PRO A 24 -29.79 -16.34 -13.40
CA PRO A 24 -30.31 -17.09 -12.27
C PRO A 24 -31.78 -17.39 -12.56
N LYS A 25 -32.08 -18.61 -13.02
CA LYS A 25 -33.45 -19.10 -13.05
C LYS A 25 -33.74 -19.55 -11.63
N PRO A 26 -34.85 -19.13 -11.00
CA PRO A 26 -35.24 -19.65 -9.70
C PRO A 26 -35.38 -21.16 -9.85
N VAL A 27 -34.57 -21.91 -9.11
CA VAL A 27 -34.75 -23.35 -9.01
C VAL A 27 -35.77 -23.56 -7.91
N GLU A 28 -37.01 -23.85 -8.29
CA GLU A 28 -37.89 -24.58 -7.37
C GLU A 28 -37.20 -25.91 -7.03
N GLY A 29 -36.74 -26.03 -5.79
CA GLY A 29 -36.00 -27.20 -5.30
C GLY A 29 -34.51 -26.94 -5.12
N HIS A 30 -34.08 -26.88 -3.85
CA HIS A 30 -32.75 -26.55 -3.32
C HIS A 30 -31.54 -27.38 -3.83
N LYS A 31 -31.23 -27.38 -5.13
CA LYS A 31 -29.93 -27.88 -5.63
C LYS A 31 -29.11 -26.73 -6.21
N PRO A 32 -27.94 -26.39 -5.63
CA PRO A 32 -27.02 -25.41 -6.20
C PRO A 32 -26.59 -25.84 -7.59
N ARG A 33 -26.52 -24.92 -8.55
CA ARG A 33 -25.94 -25.22 -9.87
C ARG A 33 -24.45 -25.58 -9.71
N PRO A 34 -23.95 -26.59 -10.44
CA PRO A 34 -22.53 -26.88 -10.42
C PRO A 34 -21.74 -25.71 -11.03
N LEU A 35 -20.64 -25.33 -10.41
CA LEU A 35 -19.70 -24.35 -10.96
C LEU A 35 -18.99 -24.97 -12.17
N LYS A 36 -18.91 -24.24 -13.29
CA LYS A 36 -18.14 -24.67 -14.47
C LYS A 36 -16.65 -24.40 -14.28
N PHE A 37 -16.31 -23.33 -13.57
CA PHE A 37 -14.95 -22.98 -13.17
C PHE A 37 -14.80 -22.89 -11.65
N GLU A 38 -13.68 -23.38 -11.12
CA GLU A 38 -13.43 -23.32 -9.69
C GLU A 38 -12.96 -21.96 -9.19
N PHE A 39 -12.32 -21.15 -10.04
CA PHE A 39 -11.69 -19.86 -9.70
C PHE A 39 -10.87 -19.96 -8.40
N LYS A 40 -9.82 -20.77 -8.42
CA LYS A 40 -8.88 -20.93 -7.30
C LYS A 40 -7.95 -19.73 -7.21
N THR A 41 -7.76 -19.21 -6.01
CA THR A 41 -6.71 -18.24 -5.71
C THR A 41 -5.47 -18.99 -5.23
N CYS A 42 -4.30 -18.65 -5.76
CA CYS A 42 -3.03 -19.21 -5.27
C CYS A 42 -2.45 -18.30 -4.17
N ALA A 43 -2.70 -18.64 -2.91
CA ALA A 43 -2.30 -17.84 -1.76
C ALA A 43 -0.77 -17.81 -1.51
N LEU A 44 -0.03 -18.73 -2.14
CA LEU A 44 1.42 -18.92 -1.98
C LEU A 44 2.21 -18.52 -3.23
N LEU A 45 1.67 -17.61 -4.06
CA LEU A 45 2.41 -17.04 -5.20
C LEU A 45 3.68 -16.30 -4.77
N ASN A 46 3.71 -15.78 -3.54
CA ASN A 46 4.90 -15.17 -2.93
C ASN A 46 6.02 -16.18 -2.56
N ILE A 47 5.84 -17.47 -2.82
CA ILE A 47 6.92 -18.47 -2.83
C ILE A 47 6.88 -19.30 -4.12
N SER A 48 6.27 -18.73 -5.16
CA SER A 48 6.12 -19.31 -6.49
C SER A 48 5.40 -20.67 -6.48
N LEU A 49 4.39 -20.84 -5.64
CA LEU A 49 3.60 -22.07 -5.53
C LEU A 49 2.16 -21.83 -5.97
N CYS A 50 1.73 -22.59 -6.97
CA CYS A 50 0.36 -22.58 -7.46
C CYS A 50 -0.01 -23.93 -8.10
N GLU A 51 -0.80 -24.74 -7.40
CA GLU A 51 -1.20 -26.09 -7.80
C GLU A 51 -1.71 -26.17 -9.25
N VAL A 52 -2.56 -25.21 -9.66
CA VAL A 52 -3.20 -25.23 -10.99
C VAL A 52 -2.17 -25.06 -12.10
N SER A 53 -1.27 -24.07 -12.00
CA SER A 53 -0.25 -23.81 -13.02
C SER A 53 0.90 -24.83 -13.00
N GLU A 54 1.11 -25.49 -11.86
CA GLU A 54 2.09 -26.58 -11.72
C GLU A 54 1.65 -27.88 -12.39
N GLN A 55 0.39 -28.27 -12.20
CA GLN A 55 -0.09 -29.62 -12.51
C GLN A 55 -0.92 -29.71 -13.79
N SER A 56 -1.32 -28.58 -14.39
CA SER A 56 -2.22 -28.58 -15.54
C SER A 56 -1.45 -28.39 -16.85
N GLU A 57 -1.77 -29.21 -17.85
CA GLU A 57 -1.27 -29.03 -19.23
C GLU A 57 -1.87 -27.78 -19.90
N HIS A 58 -3.09 -27.41 -19.50
CA HIS A 58 -3.77 -26.19 -19.89
C HIS A 58 -4.70 -25.72 -18.77
N PHE A 59 -4.86 -24.41 -18.63
CA PHE A 59 -5.69 -23.78 -17.61
C PHE A 59 -6.09 -22.37 -18.04
N VAL A 60 -7.12 -21.81 -17.39
CA VAL A 60 -7.57 -20.43 -17.60
C VAL A 60 -7.14 -19.58 -16.42
N LEU A 61 -6.50 -18.45 -16.70
CA LEU A 61 -6.18 -17.41 -15.75
C LEU A 61 -7.15 -16.24 -15.95
N THR A 62 -8.04 -16.01 -14.99
CA THR A 62 -8.94 -14.85 -14.99
C THR A 62 -8.35 -13.76 -14.11
N LEU A 63 -8.15 -12.59 -14.71
CA LEU A 63 -7.59 -11.41 -14.09
C LEU A 63 -8.72 -10.41 -13.84
N TYR A 64 -9.00 -10.13 -12.56
CA TYR A 64 -9.99 -9.13 -12.18
C TYR A 64 -9.29 -7.83 -11.77
N ASN A 65 -9.60 -6.74 -12.47
CA ASN A 65 -9.13 -5.40 -12.17
C ASN A 65 -10.14 -4.71 -11.22
N PRO A 66 -9.78 -4.49 -9.95
CA PRO A 66 -10.64 -3.84 -8.97
C PRO A 66 -10.71 -2.32 -9.13
N LEU A 67 -9.85 -1.72 -9.96
CA LEU A 67 -9.80 -0.27 -10.14
C LEU A 67 -10.90 0.23 -11.08
N SER A 68 -11.30 1.49 -10.89
CA SER A 68 -12.36 2.15 -11.66
C SER A 68 -11.92 2.67 -13.04
N SER A 69 -10.67 2.44 -13.42
CA SER A 69 -10.09 2.75 -14.72
C SER A 69 -9.49 1.50 -15.35
N SER A 70 -9.39 1.49 -16.67
CA SER A 70 -8.65 0.43 -17.37
C SER A 70 -7.18 0.46 -16.98
N THR A 71 -6.58 -0.71 -16.75
CA THR A 71 -5.18 -0.86 -16.33
C THR A 71 -4.43 -1.84 -17.21
N ALA A 72 -3.09 -1.81 -17.08
CA ALA A 72 -2.22 -2.79 -17.71
C ALA A 72 -1.12 -3.23 -16.72
N GLU A 73 -0.89 -4.53 -16.64
CA GLU A 73 -0.01 -5.15 -15.64
C GLU A 73 0.83 -6.27 -16.27
N TYR A 74 2.08 -6.42 -15.81
CA TYR A 74 2.87 -7.60 -16.11
C TYR A 74 2.50 -8.72 -15.16
N ILE A 75 2.03 -9.83 -15.73
CA ILE A 75 1.52 -10.95 -14.97
C ILE A 75 2.59 -12.02 -14.89
N ARG A 76 2.91 -12.43 -13.66
CA ARG A 76 3.81 -13.56 -13.37
C ARG A 76 2.98 -14.78 -12.95
N VAL A 77 3.23 -15.91 -13.59
CA VAL A 77 2.63 -17.20 -13.27
C VAL A 77 3.73 -18.22 -13.02
N PRO A 78 3.82 -18.85 -11.84
CA PRO A 78 4.86 -19.82 -11.58
C PRO A 78 4.54 -21.13 -12.31
N VAL A 79 5.50 -21.63 -13.08
CA VAL A 79 5.34 -22.79 -13.96
C VAL A 79 6.53 -23.75 -13.84
N SER A 80 6.27 -25.03 -14.13
CA SER A 80 7.26 -26.13 -14.05
C SER A 80 8.18 -26.24 -15.28
N ASP A 81 7.78 -25.65 -16.40
CA ASP A 81 8.45 -25.75 -17.70
C ASP A 81 8.47 -24.39 -18.42
N ASN A 82 9.09 -24.30 -19.60
CA ASN A 82 9.32 -23.04 -20.33
C ASN A 82 8.84 -23.10 -21.80
N ASN A 83 7.78 -23.86 -22.04
CA ASN A 83 7.14 -24.11 -23.32
C ASN A 83 5.62 -23.89 -23.26
N TYR A 84 5.17 -22.86 -22.55
CA TYR A 84 3.79 -22.41 -22.51
C TYR A 84 3.52 -21.32 -23.54
N GLN A 85 2.28 -21.32 -24.04
CA GLN A 85 1.69 -20.27 -24.85
C GLN A 85 0.51 -19.67 -24.08
N VAL A 86 0.40 -18.35 -24.15
CA VAL A 86 -0.71 -17.57 -23.56
C VAL A 86 -1.55 -17.01 -24.70
N LEU A 87 -2.85 -17.30 -24.69
CA LEU A 87 -3.82 -16.73 -25.62
C LEU A 87 -4.80 -15.84 -24.85
N ASP A 88 -5.13 -14.69 -25.43
CA ASP A 88 -6.15 -13.80 -24.87
C ASP A 88 -7.58 -14.21 -25.28
N ASP A 89 -8.56 -13.42 -24.81
CA ASP A 89 -9.98 -13.50 -25.12
C ASP A 89 -10.35 -13.10 -26.56
N LYS A 90 -9.36 -12.79 -27.41
CA LYS A 90 -9.51 -12.53 -28.86
C LYS A 90 -8.77 -13.58 -29.70
N GLY A 91 -8.10 -14.55 -29.06
CA GLY A 91 -7.30 -15.59 -29.71
C GLY A 91 -5.94 -15.13 -30.20
N VAL A 92 -5.49 -13.95 -29.76
CA VAL A 92 -4.15 -13.45 -30.00
C VAL A 92 -3.17 -14.19 -29.09
N ILE A 93 -2.10 -14.72 -29.69
CA ILE A 93 -0.98 -15.29 -28.95
C ILE A 93 -0.12 -14.15 -28.43
N LEU A 94 0.06 -14.08 -27.12
CA LEU A 94 0.85 -13.04 -26.47
C LEU A 94 2.33 -13.40 -26.46
N GLU A 95 3.17 -12.36 -26.49
CA GLU A 95 4.59 -12.49 -26.17
C GLU A 95 4.75 -12.93 -24.71
N VAL A 96 5.66 -13.87 -24.49
CA VAL A 96 5.96 -14.42 -23.18
C VAL A 96 7.45 -14.41 -22.93
N GLN A 97 7.83 -14.20 -21.67
CA GLN A 97 9.20 -14.32 -21.20
C GLN A 97 9.24 -15.24 -19.98
N TYR A 98 10.26 -16.08 -19.88
CA TYR A 98 10.52 -16.89 -18.69
C TYR A 98 11.66 -16.26 -17.91
N VAL A 99 11.53 -16.23 -16.59
CA VAL A 99 12.62 -15.89 -15.66
C VAL A 99 12.73 -16.98 -14.60
N PRO A 100 13.93 -17.39 -14.19
CA PRO A 100 14.07 -18.45 -13.20
C PRO A 100 13.59 -17.97 -11.82
N ILE A 101 13.05 -18.91 -11.03
CA ILE A 101 12.75 -18.60 -9.63
C ILE A 101 14.07 -18.27 -8.90
N PRO A 102 14.14 -17.13 -8.20
CA PRO A 102 15.33 -16.72 -7.44
C PRO A 102 15.84 -17.81 -6.49
N GLY A 103 17.16 -17.96 -6.40
CA GLY A 103 17.81 -19.00 -5.59
C GLY A 103 17.33 -19.01 -4.13
N GLY A 104 17.22 -17.84 -3.50
CA GLY A 104 16.74 -17.72 -2.12
C GLY A 104 15.32 -18.28 -1.88
N LEU A 105 14.46 -18.27 -2.91
CA LEU A 105 13.15 -18.91 -2.84
C LEU A 105 13.23 -20.41 -3.08
N MET A 106 14.08 -20.86 -4.01
CA MET A 106 14.32 -22.27 -4.27
C MET A 106 14.91 -22.99 -3.05
N ASP A 107 15.71 -22.28 -2.25
CA ASP A 107 16.36 -22.79 -1.04
C ASP A 107 15.43 -22.83 0.20
N LEU A 108 14.20 -22.31 0.10
CA LEU A 108 13.23 -22.36 1.19
C LEU A 108 12.85 -23.83 1.49
N ALA A 109 13.28 -24.36 2.63
CA ALA A 109 13.06 -25.75 3.03
C ALA A 109 11.57 -26.16 3.09
N TYR A 110 10.67 -25.21 3.29
CA TYR A 110 9.22 -25.43 3.34
C TYR A 110 8.51 -25.22 1.99
N ARG A 111 9.23 -24.83 0.93
CA ARG A 111 8.69 -24.70 -0.41
C ARG A 111 8.65 -26.06 -1.10
N ARG A 112 7.48 -26.70 -1.07
CA ARG A 112 7.19 -27.96 -1.78
C ARG A 112 6.54 -27.65 -3.13
N SER A 113 7.36 -27.38 -4.15
CA SER A 113 6.88 -27.00 -5.48
C SER A 113 7.82 -27.49 -6.58
N GLU A 114 7.26 -27.81 -7.75
CA GLU A 114 8.03 -28.20 -8.94
C GLU A 114 8.31 -27.01 -9.87
N THR A 115 7.86 -25.79 -9.51
CA THR A 115 8.05 -24.60 -10.35
C THR A 115 9.52 -24.21 -10.41
N LYS A 116 9.96 -23.89 -11.63
CA LYS A 116 11.34 -23.52 -11.96
C LYS A 116 11.42 -22.12 -12.56
N TYR A 117 10.31 -21.63 -13.10
CA TYR A 117 10.24 -20.37 -13.81
C TYR A 117 8.99 -19.60 -13.41
N ASP A 118 9.07 -18.27 -13.47
CA ASP A 118 7.89 -17.43 -13.66
C ASP A 118 7.70 -17.20 -15.16
N LEU A 119 6.52 -17.55 -15.66
CA LEU A 119 6.01 -17.14 -16.96
C LEU A 119 5.50 -15.71 -16.85
N VAL A 120 6.08 -14.80 -17.61
CA VAL A 120 5.76 -13.38 -17.64
C VAL A 120 5.08 -13.03 -18.96
N PHE A 121 3.97 -12.31 -18.91
CA PHE A 121 3.32 -11.71 -20.08
C PHE A 121 2.67 -10.37 -19.71
N PHE A 122 2.42 -9.52 -20.70
CA PHE A 122 1.75 -8.24 -20.50
C PHE A 122 0.24 -8.38 -20.69
N ALA A 123 -0.54 -8.08 -19.65
CA ALA A 123 -1.99 -8.03 -19.71
C ALA A 123 -2.44 -6.57 -19.92
N ASP A 124 -2.84 -6.24 -21.14
CA ASP A 124 -3.33 -4.93 -21.50
C ASP A 124 -4.87 -4.82 -21.36
N GLU A 125 -5.34 -3.56 -21.33
CA GLU A 125 -6.76 -3.21 -21.37
C GLU A 125 -7.64 -3.96 -20.35
N LEU A 126 -7.15 -4.19 -19.13
CA LEU A 126 -7.94 -4.85 -18.09
C LEU A 126 -9.15 -3.97 -17.73
N PRO A 127 -10.40 -4.43 -17.94
CA PRO A 127 -11.57 -3.56 -17.85
C PRO A 127 -11.80 -3.03 -16.44
N PRO A 128 -12.32 -1.80 -16.28
CA PRO A 128 -12.57 -1.21 -14.97
C PRO A 128 -13.63 -2.00 -14.20
N LEU A 129 -13.35 -2.29 -12.93
CA LEU A 129 -14.18 -3.10 -12.04
C LEU A 129 -14.63 -4.41 -12.72
N GLY A 130 -13.74 -4.98 -13.53
CA GLY A 130 -14.04 -5.99 -14.53
C GLY A 130 -12.99 -7.07 -14.59
N TYR A 131 -13.16 -8.04 -15.48
CA TYR A 131 -12.17 -9.09 -15.67
C TYR A 131 -11.87 -9.35 -17.13
N ARG A 132 -10.71 -9.95 -17.37
CA ARG A 132 -10.30 -10.53 -18.65
C ARG A 132 -9.63 -11.88 -18.39
N SER A 133 -9.93 -12.86 -19.22
CA SER A 133 -9.48 -14.24 -19.04
C SER A 133 -8.48 -14.62 -20.14
N TYR A 134 -7.45 -15.35 -19.75
CA TYR A 134 -6.35 -15.80 -20.59
C TYR A 134 -6.25 -17.31 -20.54
N TYR A 135 -6.09 -17.93 -21.70
CA TYR A 135 -5.93 -19.38 -21.83
C TYR A 135 -4.44 -19.72 -21.94
N ILE A 136 -3.93 -20.50 -20.99
CA ILE A 136 -2.51 -20.86 -20.91
C ILE A 136 -2.38 -22.36 -21.16
N LYS A 137 -1.52 -22.76 -22.11
CA LYS A 137 -1.31 -24.17 -22.46
C LYS A 137 0.15 -24.48 -22.75
N LYS A 138 0.59 -25.69 -22.41
CA LYS A 138 1.89 -26.21 -22.87
C LYS A 138 1.86 -26.46 -24.38
N THR A 139 3.00 -26.24 -25.02
CA THR A 139 3.22 -26.46 -26.45
C THR A 139 4.40 -27.40 -26.66
N LYS A 140 4.50 -27.96 -27.87
CA LYS A 140 5.65 -28.77 -28.30
C LYS A 140 6.74 -27.93 -28.96
N GLU A 141 6.61 -26.61 -28.93
CA GLU A 141 7.60 -25.71 -29.49
C GLU A 141 8.89 -25.75 -28.67
N ARG A 142 9.96 -25.18 -29.23
CA ARG A 142 11.26 -25.18 -28.57
C ARG A 142 11.17 -24.42 -27.23
N PRO A 143 11.57 -25.05 -26.11
CA PRO A 143 11.79 -24.40 -24.82
C PRO A 143 12.44 -23.00 -24.90
N LEU A 144 11.77 -21.98 -24.37
CA LEU A 144 12.31 -20.63 -24.21
C LEU A 144 13.06 -20.52 -22.89
N LYS A 145 14.21 -21.21 -22.81
CA LYS A 145 15.03 -21.23 -21.59
C LYS A 145 15.60 -19.83 -21.29
N PRO A 146 15.42 -19.29 -20.07
CA PRO A 146 16.13 -18.09 -19.67
C PRO A 146 17.62 -18.39 -19.59
N VAL A 147 18.42 -17.52 -20.20
CA VAL A 147 19.89 -17.60 -20.16
C VAL A 147 20.39 -16.40 -19.36
N PRO A 148 21.17 -16.61 -18.29
CA PRO A 148 21.80 -15.51 -17.59
C PRO A 148 22.84 -14.86 -18.50
N ASP A 149 23.02 -13.55 -18.37
CA ASP A 149 24.08 -12.87 -19.09
C ASP A 149 25.45 -13.41 -18.67
N SER A 150 26.37 -13.43 -19.63
CA SER A 150 27.77 -13.72 -19.33
C SER A 150 28.28 -12.72 -18.28
N PRO A 151 29.18 -13.16 -17.36
CA PRO A 151 29.79 -12.26 -16.40
C PRO A 151 30.35 -11.02 -17.11
N ASN A 152 29.86 -9.86 -16.70
CA ASN A 152 30.19 -8.61 -17.37
C ASN A 152 31.66 -8.26 -17.10
N THR A 153 32.42 -7.97 -18.15
CA THR A 153 33.82 -7.51 -18.05
C THR A 153 33.94 -5.99 -18.01
N SER A 154 32.83 -5.26 -18.18
CA SER A 154 32.79 -3.80 -18.03
C SER A 154 32.75 -3.37 -16.56
N SER A 155 33.00 -2.09 -16.30
CA SER A 155 32.96 -1.51 -14.96
C SER A 155 31.55 -1.34 -14.39
N MET A 156 30.50 -1.55 -15.18
CA MET A 156 29.13 -1.28 -14.76
C MET A 156 28.12 -2.16 -15.50
N THR A 157 27.16 -2.72 -14.77
CA THR A 157 26.07 -3.53 -15.30
C THR A 157 24.79 -2.72 -15.29
N SER A 158 24.11 -2.60 -16.43
CA SER A 158 22.89 -1.79 -16.53
C SER A 158 21.67 -2.64 -16.88
N ILE A 159 20.53 -2.36 -16.25
CA ILE A 159 19.21 -2.84 -16.70
C ILE A 159 18.26 -1.65 -16.84
N GLY A 160 17.25 -1.74 -17.69
CA GLY A 160 16.29 -0.66 -17.81
C GLY A 160 15.39 -0.71 -19.02
N ASN A 161 14.62 0.36 -19.18
CA ASN A 161 13.76 0.62 -20.33
C ASN A 161 13.91 2.08 -20.78
N GLU A 162 12.95 2.60 -21.56
CA GLU A 162 12.96 3.99 -22.04
C GLU A 162 12.69 5.04 -20.94
N TYR A 163 12.07 4.65 -19.82
CA TYR A 163 11.67 5.55 -18.73
C TYR A 163 12.68 5.58 -17.59
N ILE A 164 13.24 4.42 -17.23
CA ILE A 164 14.16 4.26 -16.10
C ILE A 164 15.27 3.26 -16.43
N ARG A 165 16.52 3.62 -16.09
CA ARG A 165 17.70 2.77 -16.21
C ARG A 165 18.48 2.75 -14.92
N LEU A 166 18.79 1.56 -14.43
CA LEU A 166 19.58 1.31 -13.22
C LEU A 166 20.96 0.84 -13.62
N ASN A 167 21.98 1.33 -12.92
CA ASN A 167 23.36 0.97 -13.14
C ASN A 167 23.96 0.44 -11.84
N PHE A 168 24.58 -0.74 -11.92
CA PHE A 168 25.17 -1.49 -10.82
C PHE A 168 26.69 -1.49 -10.96
N ASP A 169 27.40 -1.24 -9.86
CA ASP A 169 28.86 -1.24 -9.83
C ASP A 169 29.46 -2.65 -9.87
N THR A 170 30.79 -2.72 -9.84
CA THR A 170 31.53 -3.99 -9.85
C THR A 170 31.38 -4.82 -8.57
N ASN A 171 30.90 -4.21 -7.49
CA ASN A 171 30.61 -4.89 -6.22
C ASN A 171 29.14 -5.37 -6.17
N GLY A 172 28.37 -5.14 -7.24
CA GLY A 172 26.99 -5.62 -7.37
C GLY A 172 25.93 -4.70 -6.76
N PHE A 173 26.30 -3.52 -6.25
CA PHE A 173 25.34 -2.55 -5.68
C PHE A 173 24.80 -1.63 -6.75
N LEU A 174 23.58 -1.12 -6.55
CA LEU A 174 23.09 0.02 -7.33
C LEU A 174 24.03 1.21 -7.11
N ALA A 175 24.38 1.93 -8.17
CA ALA A 175 25.29 3.07 -8.11
C ALA A 175 24.70 4.34 -8.74
N ALA A 176 23.86 4.20 -9.77
CA ALA A 176 23.22 5.33 -10.42
C ALA A 176 21.89 4.96 -11.07
N VAL A 177 20.96 5.91 -11.10
CA VAL A 177 19.68 5.78 -11.79
C VAL A 177 19.55 6.92 -12.80
N THR A 178 19.15 6.58 -14.02
CA THR A 178 18.79 7.53 -15.07
C THR A 178 17.29 7.47 -15.30
N ALA A 179 16.60 8.60 -15.17
CA ALA A 179 15.17 8.75 -15.46
C ALA A 179 14.90 10.13 -16.06
N GLU A 180 13.98 10.22 -17.03
CA GLU A 180 13.66 11.46 -17.77
C GLU A 180 14.91 12.19 -18.33
N GLY A 181 15.95 11.45 -18.72
CA GLY A 181 17.23 11.99 -19.20
C GLY A 181 18.15 12.56 -18.11
N MET A 182 17.72 12.55 -16.84
CA MET A 182 18.53 12.92 -15.68
C MET A 182 19.18 11.68 -15.06
N THR A 183 20.49 11.73 -14.84
CA THR A 183 21.20 10.71 -14.04
C THR A 183 21.49 11.25 -12.65
N ARG A 184 21.14 10.47 -11.62
CA ARG A 184 21.45 10.76 -10.22
C ARG A 184 22.27 9.63 -9.61
N ILE A 185 23.19 9.98 -8.71
CA ILE A 185 23.90 8.98 -7.91
C ILE A 185 22.90 8.46 -6.88
N ILE A 186 22.60 7.18 -6.96
CA ILE A 186 21.68 6.49 -6.04
C ILE A 186 22.30 5.14 -5.77
N SER A 187 22.67 4.87 -4.52
CA SER A 187 23.08 3.55 -4.06
C SER A 187 22.06 2.94 -3.12
N GLN A 188 21.91 1.62 -3.18
CA GLN A 188 21.03 0.88 -2.29
C GLN A 188 21.82 -0.24 -1.60
N ASP A 189 21.66 -0.34 -0.28
CA ASP A 189 22.33 -1.35 0.56
C ASP A 189 21.40 -1.88 1.67
N PHE A 190 21.70 -3.06 2.21
CA PHE A 190 21.11 -3.58 3.44
C PHE A 190 22.05 -3.38 4.62
N LEU A 191 21.52 -2.84 5.71
CA LEU A 191 22.24 -2.67 6.98
C LEU A 191 21.39 -3.19 8.13
N TYR A 192 21.95 -3.21 9.33
CA TYR A 192 21.15 -3.45 10.53
C TYR A 192 21.57 -2.60 11.72
N TYR A 193 20.59 -2.34 12.59
CA TYR A 193 20.83 -1.89 13.96
C TYR A 193 20.86 -3.10 14.89
N GLU A 194 21.77 -3.08 15.86
CA GLU A 194 21.69 -3.98 17.01
C GLU A 194 20.63 -3.44 17.98
N GLY A 195 19.70 -4.27 18.44
CA GLY A 195 18.72 -3.85 19.44
C GLY A 195 19.40 -3.60 20.80
N ALA A 196 19.12 -2.46 21.42
CA ALA A 196 19.60 -2.19 22.78
C ALA A 196 19.00 -3.20 23.78
N VAL A 197 19.82 -3.64 24.73
CA VAL A 197 19.41 -4.51 25.84
C VAL A 197 19.52 -3.72 27.13
N GLY A 198 18.38 -3.55 27.80
CA GLY A 198 18.28 -2.84 29.07
C GLY A 198 17.67 -3.71 30.16
N ASN A 199 17.72 -3.23 31.41
CA ASN A 199 17.13 -3.93 32.55
C ASN A 199 15.60 -3.71 32.67
N ASN A 200 15.02 -2.83 31.84
CA ASN A 200 13.60 -2.48 31.82
C ASN A 200 13.03 -1.93 33.15
N LEU A 201 13.89 -1.55 34.10
CA LEU A 201 13.46 -0.98 35.40
C LEU A 201 13.08 0.50 35.27
N GLU A 202 13.70 1.22 34.34
CA GLU A 202 13.48 2.64 34.09
C GLU A 202 13.42 2.93 32.59
N PHE A 203 12.81 4.04 32.19
CA PHE A 203 12.61 4.39 30.77
C PHE A 203 13.93 4.54 29.99
N ARG A 204 14.98 5.08 30.61
CA ARG A 204 16.30 5.26 29.97
C ARG A 204 17.05 3.95 29.73
N ASN A 205 16.64 2.86 30.39
CA ASN A 205 17.27 1.56 30.28
C ASN A 205 16.29 0.49 29.77
N ARG A 206 15.49 0.86 28.78
CA ARG A 206 14.57 -0.05 28.08
C ARG A 206 15.29 -0.83 26.98
N SER A 207 14.92 -2.08 26.81
CA SER A 207 15.31 -2.85 25.63
C SER A 207 14.53 -2.41 24.39
N SER A 208 15.10 -2.63 23.20
CA SER A 208 14.31 -2.63 21.95
C SER A 208 13.36 -3.83 21.98
N GLY A 209 12.13 -3.67 21.47
CA GLY A 209 11.10 -4.72 21.52
C GLY A 209 9.99 -4.53 20.51
N ALA A 210 8.82 -5.13 20.78
CA ALA A 210 7.67 -5.10 19.85
C ALA A 210 7.20 -3.66 19.55
N TYR A 211 7.21 -2.78 20.55
CA TYR A 211 6.73 -1.40 20.46
C TYR A 211 7.88 -0.43 20.23
N ILE A 212 8.99 -0.61 20.95
CA ILE A 212 10.11 0.33 20.94
C ILE A 212 11.15 -0.10 19.91
N PHE A 213 11.53 0.82 19.03
CA PHE A 213 12.81 0.80 18.34
C PHE A 213 13.84 1.56 19.18
N ARG A 214 14.86 0.87 19.69
CA ARG A 214 15.99 1.49 20.39
C ARG A 214 17.29 0.88 19.89
N PRO A 215 17.97 1.51 18.93
CA PRO A 215 19.24 1.00 18.42
C PRO A 215 20.34 1.15 19.47
N LYS A 216 21.20 0.14 19.58
CA LYS A 216 22.37 0.18 20.44
C LYS A 216 23.39 1.17 19.87
N ASN A 217 23.64 2.24 20.63
CA ASN A 217 24.59 3.31 20.31
C ASN A 217 24.30 4.07 19.01
N ASP A 218 23.06 4.05 18.50
CA ASP A 218 22.66 4.69 17.22
C ASP A 218 23.55 4.32 16.02
N SER A 219 24.23 3.17 16.06
CA SER A 219 25.19 2.77 15.04
C SER A 219 24.64 1.67 14.14
N MET A 220 24.86 1.83 12.83
CA MET A 220 24.52 0.82 11.83
C MET A 220 25.71 -0.11 11.58
N LYS A 221 25.41 -1.38 11.30
CA LYS A 221 26.36 -2.39 10.86
C LYS A 221 26.11 -2.75 9.41
N ILE A 222 27.19 -2.85 8.62
CA ILE A 222 27.12 -3.31 7.24
C ILE A 222 26.87 -4.82 7.19
N ILE A 223 26.13 -5.27 6.17
CA ILE A 223 25.88 -6.69 5.93
C ILE A 223 27.01 -7.35 5.16
N THR A 224 27.44 -6.69 4.08
CA THR A 224 28.50 -7.17 3.16
C THR A 224 29.13 -5.98 2.44
N THR A 225 30.30 -6.19 1.83
CA THR A 225 31.00 -5.21 0.99
C THR A 225 30.89 -5.51 -0.50
N ASP A 226 30.33 -6.66 -0.85
CA ASP A 226 30.18 -7.18 -2.19
C ASP A 226 28.93 -8.07 -2.26
N VAL A 227 28.27 -8.06 -3.42
CA VAL A 227 26.99 -8.72 -3.68
C VAL A 227 27.13 -9.54 -4.94
N ASP A 228 26.82 -10.84 -4.85
CA ASP A 228 26.79 -11.71 -6.01
C ASP A 228 25.57 -11.34 -6.87
N ILE A 229 25.80 -11.02 -8.15
CA ILE A 229 24.74 -10.68 -9.09
C ILE A 229 24.61 -11.68 -10.23
N THR A 230 23.37 -11.96 -10.64
CA THR A 230 23.06 -12.65 -11.90
C THR A 230 22.01 -11.83 -12.65
N VAL A 231 22.26 -11.59 -13.94
CA VAL A 231 21.39 -10.73 -14.76
C VAL A 231 20.62 -11.57 -15.77
N TYR A 232 19.33 -11.29 -15.90
CA TYR A 232 18.45 -11.87 -16.91
C TYR A 232 17.81 -10.76 -17.71
N ARG A 233 17.99 -10.78 -19.04
CA ARG A 233 17.38 -9.79 -19.95
C ARG A 233 16.38 -10.44 -20.88
N GLY A 234 15.28 -9.74 -21.10
CA GLY A 234 14.29 -10.08 -22.10
C GLY A 234 13.45 -8.87 -22.46
N SER A 235 12.58 -9.05 -23.45
CA SER A 235 11.76 -7.98 -24.02
C SER A 235 10.70 -7.42 -23.06
N LEU A 236 10.22 -8.21 -22.09
CA LEU A 236 9.17 -7.81 -21.16
C LEU A 236 9.73 -7.33 -19.82
N VAL A 237 10.84 -7.90 -19.36
CA VAL A 237 11.46 -7.56 -18.08
C VAL A 237 12.97 -7.81 -18.10
N GLU A 238 13.72 -6.94 -17.46
CA GLU A 238 15.11 -7.18 -17.10
C GLU A 238 15.23 -7.30 -15.57
N GLU A 239 15.97 -8.30 -15.08
CA GLU A 239 16.15 -8.57 -13.65
C GLU A 239 17.63 -8.68 -13.28
N VAL A 240 17.99 -8.14 -12.10
CA VAL A 240 19.23 -8.43 -11.40
C VAL A 240 18.89 -9.18 -10.12
N HIS A 241 19.34 -10.44 -10.04
CA HIS A 241 19.23 -11.26 -8.83
C HIS A 241 20.48 -11.00 -7.98
N GLN A 242 20.29 -10.40 -6.81
CA GLN A 242 21.33 -10.04 -5.85
C GLN A 242 21.30 -10.99 -4.65
N LYS A 243 22.45 -11.58 -4.31
CA LYS A 243 22.64 -12.34 -3.08
C LYS A 243 23.65 -11.61 -2.19
N PHE A 244 23.14 -11.01 -1.11
CA PHE A 244 23.97 -10.27 -0.15
C PHE A 244 24.69 -11.23 0.81
N ASN A 245 23.98 -12.25 1.28
CA ASN A 245 24.54 -13.35 2.07
C ASN A 245 23.56 -14.55 2.08
N ASN A 246 23.69 -15.47 3.04
CA ASN A 246 22.85 -16.66 3.13
C ASN A 246 21.42 -16.41 3.65
N TRP A 247 21.11 -15.23 4.17
CA TRP A 247 19.81 -14.88 4.76
C TRP A 247 19.26 -13.54 4.25
N ILE A 248 19.92 -12.88 3.30
CA ILE A 248 19.43 -11.70 2.58
C ILE A 248 19.68 -11.89 1.09
N SER A 249 18.60 -11.81 0.31
CA SER A 249 18.64 -11.71 -1.15
C SER A 249 17.61 -10.70 -1.64
N GLN A 250 17.83 -10.19 -2.85
CA GLN A 250 16.95 -9.22 -3.50
C GLN A 250 16.88 -9.51 -5.00
N VAL A 251 15.73 -9.22 -5.60
CA VAL A 251 15.60 -9.17 -7.05
C VAL A 251 15.18 -7.76 -7.45
N VAL A 252 16.04 -7.11 -8.24
CA VAL A 252 15.74 -5.80 -8.81
C VAL A 252 15.19 -5.98 -10.21
N ARG A 253 14.01 -5.42 -10.51
CA ARG A 253 13.30 -5.63 -11.78
C ARG A 253 12.93 -4.32 -12.42
N VAL A 254 13.11 -4.26 -13.74
CA VAL A 254 12.54 -3.20 -14.58
C VAL A 254 11.68 -3.85 -15.65
N TYR A 255 10.38 -3.73 -15.49
CA TYR A 255 9.41 -4.14 -16.51
C TYR A 255 9.44 -3.16 -17.68
N SER A 256 9.24 -3.65 -18.91
CA SER A 256 9.09 -2.76 -20.06
C SER A 256 7.87 -1.85 -19.84
N GLN A 257 7.89 -0.61 -20.31
CA GLN A 257 6.75 0.32 -20.16
C GLN A 257 6.34 0.73 -18.73
N LYS A 258 7.13 0.39 -17.69
CA LYS A 258 6.93 0.93 -16.33
C LYS A 258 8.00 1.98 -16.02
N ASN A 259 7.63 3.06 -15.34
CA ASN A 259 8.50 4.18 -14.99
C ASN A 259 9.13 4.04 -13.59
N TYR A 260 9.16 2.82 -13.05
CA TYR A 260 9.68 2.50 -11.73
C TYR A 260 10.44 1.18 -11.79
N ALA A 261 11.31 0.97 -10.81
CA ALA A 261 12.02 -0.30 -10.60
C ALA A 261 11.52 -0.98 -9.33
N GLU A 262 11.32 -2.29 -9.38
CA GLU A 262 10.91 -3.10 -8.23
C GLU A 262 12.13 -3.66 -7.51
N PHE A 263 12.17 -3.54 -6.19
CA PHE A 263 13.20 -4.10 -5.30
C PHE A 263 12.50 -5.10 -4.39
N GLU A 264 12.43 -6.36 -4.83
CA GLU A 264 11.81 -7.43 -4.06
C GLU A 264 12.85 -8.09 -3.16
N TRP A 265 12.69 -7.97 -1.85
CA TRP A 265 13.62 -8.44 -0.85
C TRP A 265 13.10 -9.71 -0.16
N LEU A 266 14.04 -10.57 0.23
CA LEU A 266 13.82 -11.76 1.05
C LEU A 266 14.84 -11.74 2.20
N VAL A 267 14.36 -11.52 3.42
CA VAL A 267 15.19 -11.33 4.62
C VAL A 267 14.81 -12.37 5.67
N GLY A 268 15.79 -13.17 6.07
CA GLY A 268 15.72 -14.15 7.14
C GLY A 268 16.15 -15.56 6.68
N PRO A 269 16.32 -16.49 7.63
CA PRO A 269 16.17 -16.31 9.08
C PRO A 269 17.25 -15.38 9.64
N ILE A 270 16.85 -14.34 10.38
CA ILE A 270 17.83 -13.41 10.98
C ILE A 270 18.62 -14.18 12.06
N PRO A 271 19.96 -14.26 11.95
CA PRO A 271 20.76 -15.04 12.89
C PRO A 271 20.78 -14.38 14.27
N VAL A 272 20.67 -15.19 15.32
CA VAL A 272 20.68 -14.77 16.72
C VAL A 272 21.56 -15.65 17.60
N ASP A 273 22.39 -16.51 17.00
CA ASP A 273 23.33 -17.39 17.71
C ASP A 273 24.44 -16.61 18.43
N ASP A 274 24.56 -15.32 18.12
CA ASP A 274 25.44 -14.34 18.75
C ASP A 274 24.77 -13.60 19.93
N ASP A 275 23.55 -14.00 20.31
CA ASP A 275 22.73 -13.34 21.33
C ASP A 275 22.44 -11.85 21.06
N ILE A 276 22.50 -11.43 19.78
CA ILE A 276 22.25 -10.06 19.35
C ILE A 276 20.96 -9.98 18.55
N GLY A 277 19.99 -9.21 19.06
CA GLY A 277 18.80 -8.82 18.30
C GLY A 277 19.16 -7.86 17.17
N LYS A 278 18.59 -8.06 15.97
CA LYS A 278 18.92 -7.29 14.75
C LYS A 278 17.67 -6.73 14.10
N GLU A 279 17.78 -5.49 13.66
CA GLU A 279 16.71 -4.73 12.99
C GLU A 279 17.22 -4.33 11.61
N ILE A 280 16.77 -5.04 10.58
CA ILE A 280 17.29 -4.98 9.22
C ILE A 280 16.63 -3.83 8.47
N ILE A 281 17.45 -3.01 7.82
CA ILE A 281 17.01 -1.89 6.99
C ILE A 281 17.50 -2.07 5.56
N THR A 282 16.72 -1.57 4.60
CA THR A 282 17.24 -1.17 3.29
C THR A 282 17.42 0.34 3.28
N ARG A 283 18.55 0.82 2.76
CA ARG A 283 18.86 2.25 2.69
C ARG A 283 19.21 2.65 1.27
N PHE A 284 18.58 3.72 0.80
CA PHE A 284 18.85 4.38 -0.46
C PHE A 284 19.57 5.69 -0.16
N ASP A 285 20.82 5.78 -0.60
CA ASP A 285 21.64 6.99 -0.48
C ASP A 285 21.72 7.69 -1.82
N THR A 286 21.45 8.99 -1.84
CA THR A 286 21.37 9.80 -3.05
C THR A 286 22.20 11.06 -2.92
N ASP A 287 22.47 11.70 -4.04
CA ASP A 287 23.05 13.05 -4.12
C ASP A 287 22.02 14.19 -3.92
N ILE A 288 20.76 13.88 -3.53
CA ILE A 288 19.73 14.88 -3.26
C ILE A 288 20.11 15.74 -2.05
N LYS A 289 20.05 17.05 -2.22
CA LYS A 289 20.29 18.02 -1.15
C LYS A 289 18.99 18.29 -0.39
N SER A 290 18.63 17.38 0.51
CA SER A 290 17.36 17.43 1.21
C SER A 290 17.31 18.33 2.45
N GLU A 291 18.46 18.78 2.96
CA GLU A 291 18.56 19.71 4.12
C GLU A 291 17.73 19.25 5.33
N GLY A 292 17.78 17.94 5.64
CA GLY A 292 17.01 17.31 6.71
C GLY A 292 15.50 17.14 6.45
N MET A 293 14.99 17.61 5.32
CA MET A 293 13.57 17.49 4.95
C MET A 293 13.28 16.20 4.19
N PHE A 294 12.16 15.55 4.51
CA PHE A 294 11.65 14.38 3.79
C PHE A 294 10.14 14.28 3.95
N PHE A 295 9.50 13.38 3.20
CA PHE A 295 8.04 13.27 3.17
C PHE A 295 7.60 11.84 3.44
N THR A 296 6.59 11.66 4.28
CA THR A 296 6.00 10.36 4.62
C THR A 296 4.50 10.43 4.48
N ASP A 297 3.88 9.39 3.94
CA ASP A 297 2.42 9.34 3.85
C ASP A 297 1.73 9.30 5.22
N SER A 298 0.46 9.74 5.26
CA SER A 298 -0.45 9.55 6.38
C SER A 298 -1.56 8.60 5.96
N ASN A 299 -1.42 7.33 6.36
CA ASN A 299 -2.37 6.26 6.05
C ASN A 299 -2.67 6.14 4.54
N GLY A 300 -1.65 6.32 3.70
CA GLY A 300 -1.75 6.22 2.26
C GLY A 300 -2.33 7.45 1.55
N ARG A 301 -2.66 8.51 2.30
CA ARG A 301 -3.28 9.74 1.79
C ARG A 301 -2.28 10.88 1.72
N GLU A 302 -2.41 11.90 2.57
CA GLU A 302 -1.59 13.12 2.53
C GLU A 302 -0.11 12.81 2.78
N MET A 303 0.78 13.53 2.11
CA MET A 303 2.22 13.50 2.38
C MET A 303 2.57 14.53 3.44
N ILE A 304 2.97 14.05 4.61
CA ILE A 304 3.40 14.93 5.70
C ILE A 304 4.88 15.25 5.52
N LYS A 305 5.18 16.55 5.51
CA LYS A 305 6.55 17.07 5.57
C LYS A 305 7.16 16.76 6.93
N ARG A 306 8.34 16.15 6.93
CA ARG A 306 9.15 15.84 8.11
C ARG A 306 10.44 16.63 8.05
N LEU A 307 10.88 17.14 9.20
CA LEU A 307 12.19 17.73 9.37
C LEU A 307 12.93 16.94 10.45
N ARG A 308 14.12 16.43 10.11
CA ARG A 308 14.95 15.66 11.04
C ARG A 308 15.27 16.49 12.30
N ASN A 309 15.15 15.87 13.47
CA ASN A 309 15.39 16.47 14.80
C ASN A 309 14.47 17.67 15.12
N HIS A 310 13.28 17.75 14.52
CA HIS A 310 12.37 18.88 14.70
C HIS A 310 10.95 18.44 15.07
N ARG A 311 10.24 19.31 15.79
CA ARG A 311 8.81 19.19 16.12
C ARG A 311 8.17 20.57 16.04
N ASP A 312 7.05 20.68 15.32
CA ASP A 312 6.40 21.97 15.09
C ASP A 312 5.76 22.56 16.36
N THR A 313 5.40 21.70 17.32
CA THR A 313 4.60 22.09 18.49
C THR A 313 5.39 22.18 19.79
N TRP A 314 6.68 21.83 19.81
CA TRP A 314 7.56 22.02 20.98
C TRP A 314 9.05 22.00 20.62
N ASN A 315 9.87 22.59 21.48
CA ASN A 315 11.34 22.51 21.36
C ASN A 315 11.82 21.10 21.73
N LEU A 316 12.28 20.34 20.74
CA LEU A 316 12.75 18.97 20.93
C LEU A 316 14.20 18.94 21.44
N GLU A 317 14.42 18.27 22.57
CA GLU A 317 15.74 17.72 22.93
C GLU A 317 15.86 16.31 22.37
N ILE A 318 16.76 16.11 21.40
CA ILE A 318 16.92 14.81 20.74
C ILE A 318 17.82 13.89 21.59
N LEU A 319 17.23 12.86 22.21
CA LEU A 319 17.96 11.88 23.03
C LEU A 319 18.29 10.59 22.28
N GLU A 320 17.46 10.22 21.30
CA GLU A 320 17.60 9.01 20.48
C GLU A 320 17.53 9.45 18.99
N PRO A 321 18.66 9.87 18.39
CA PRO A 321 18.68 10.50 17.06
C PRO A 321 18.15 9.61 15.93
N ALA A 322 18.35 8.29 15.99
CA ALA A 322 17.76 7.39 15.00
C ALA A 322 16.25 7.22 15.28
N ALA A 323 15.90 6.63 16.42
CA ALA A 323 14.51 6.28 16.73
C ALA A 323 13.56 7.49 16.78
N GLY A 324 14.03 8.64 17.25
CA GLY A 324 13.25 9.88 17.31
C GLY A 324 12.88 10.47 15.95
N ASN A 325 13.44 9.96 14.86
CA ASN A 325 13.16 10.39 13.49
C ASN A 325 12.50 9.32 12.62
N TYR A 326 12.16 8.16 13.18
CA TYR A 326 11.40 7.14 12.46
C TYR A 326 9.90 7.46 12.42
N TYR A 327 9.27 7.24 11.27
CA TYR A 327 7.85 7.47 11.02
C TYR A 327 7.20 6.26 10.37
N PRO A 328 5.87 6.07 10.53
CA PRO A 328 5.14 5.04 9.81
C PRO A 328 5.08 5.39 8.33
N ILE A 329 5.47 4.44 7.48
CA ILE A 329 5.36 4.51 6.03
C ILE A 329 4.35 3.44 5.64
N THR A 330 3.14 3.85 5.24
CA THR A 330 2.09 2.88 4.88
C THR A 330 1.96 2.68 3.39
N THR A 331 2.43 3.64 2.58
CA THR A 331 2.49 3.52 1.12
C THR A 331 3.71 4.17 0.49
N LYS A 332 4.26 5.27 1.05
CA LYS A 332 5.29 6.07 0.35
C LYS A 332 6.16 6.92 1.28
N ILE A 333 7.46 6.91 1.02
CA ILE A 333 8.45 7.87 1.55
C ILE A 333 9.19 8.55 0.39
N ALA A 334 9.55 9.84 0.53
CA ALA A 334 10.23 10.57 -0.54
C ALA A 334 11.20 11.66 -0.06
N LEU A 335 12.17 11.97 -0.92
CA LEU A 335 13.08 13.13 -0.86
C LEU A 335 12.97 13.94 -2.15
N GLU A 336 13.21 15.24 -2.06
CA GLU A 336 13.37 16.10 -3.21
C GLU A 336 14.35 17.24 -2.95
N ASP A 337 15.05 17.68 -3.98
CA ASP A 337 15.76 18.97 -4.06
C ASP A 337 15.08 19.87 -5.11
N ASP A 338 15.74 20.95 -5.51
CA ASP A 338 15.24 21.89 -6.53
C ASP A 338 15.11 21.27 -7.93
N ARG A 339 15.68 20.08 -8.14
CA ARG A 339 15.79 19.45 -9.46
C ARG A 339 15.15 18.07 -9.52
N ALA A 340 15.45 17.21 -8.56
CA ALA A 340 15.15 15.78 -8.59
C ALA A 340 14.30 15.37 -7.39
N ARG A 341 13.42 14.40 -7.62
CA ARG A 341 12.63 13.73 -6.60
C ARG A 341 12.85 12.23 -6.68
N VAL A 342 13.08 11.62 -5.52
CA VAL A 342 13.20 10.17 -5.33
C VAL A 342 12.13 9.74 -4.35
N ALA A 343 11.30 8.79 -4.76
CA ALA A 343 10.26 8.19 -3.93
C ALA A 343 10.40 6.68 -3.89
N ILE A 344 10.08 6.10 -2.74
CA ILE A 344 10.02 4.66 -2.53
C ILE A 344 8.60 4.33 -2.09
N LEU A 345 7.88 3.55 -2.90
CA LEU A 345 6.59 2.99 -2.50
C LEU A 345 6.80 1.66 -1.77
N THR A 346 5.93 1.36 -0.81
CA THR A 346 5.97 0.13 -0.03
C THR A 346 4.76 -0.75 -0.32
N ASP A 347 4.94 -2.07 -0.29
CA ASP A 347 3.85 -3.05 -0.38
C ASP A 347 3.12 -3.30 0.95
N ARG A 348 3.63 -2.71 2.04
CA ARG A 348 3.14 -2.86 3.42
C ARG A 348 3.58 -1.70 4.30
N ALA A 349 2.99 -1.64 5.50
CA ALA A 349 3.41 -0.72 6.54
C ALA A 349 4.80 -1.07 7.08
N GLN A 350 5.69 -0.07 7.13
CA GLN A 350 7.06 -0.19 7.64
C GLN A 350 7.43 1.06 8.45
N GLY A 351 8.50 0.98 9.23
CA GLY A 351 9.15 2.16 9.79
C GLY A 351 10.18 2.70 8.81
N GLY A 352 10.20 4.01 8.58
CA GLY A 352 11.19 4.64 7.70
C GLY A 352 11.61 6.04 8.13
N SER A 353 12.73 6.51 7.60
CA SER A 353 13.34 7.78 8.00
C SER A 353 14.29 8.34 6.93
N SER A 354 14.76 9.58 7.17
CA SER A 354 15.92 10.19 6.54
C SER A 354 16.90 10.68 7.61
N LEU A 355 17.81 9.79 8.05
CA LEU A 355 18.75 10.09 9.15
C LEU A 355 19.97 10.93 8.73
N ARG A 356 20.21 11.07 7.43
CA ARG A 356 21.21 11.96 6.84
C ARG A 356 20.68 12.54 5.54
N ASP A 357 21.23 13.67 5.12
CA ASP A 357 20.82 14.32 3.87
C ASP A 357 21.01 13.41 2.68
N GLY A 358 20.04 13.43 1.76
CA GLY A 358 20.02 12.59 0.58
C GLY A 358 19.72 11.11 0.84
N SER A 359 19.39 10.70 2.07
CA SER A 359 19.21 9.28 2.41
C SER A 359 17.78 8.94 2.84
N LEU A 360 17.25 7.82 2.37
CA LEU A 360 16.01 7.20 2.85
C LEU A 360 16.31 5.79 3.35
N GLU A 361 15.80 5.44 4.53
CA GLU A 361 15.86 4.06 5.03
C GLU A 361 14.48 3.53 5.43
N LEU A 362 14.29 2.22 5.21
CA LEU A 362 13.08 1.47 5.53
C LEU A 362 13.48 0.20 6.28
N MET A 363 12.89 0.00 7.46
CA MET A 363 13.08 -1.20 8.26
C MET A 363 12.19 -2.32 7.71
N VAL A 364 12.82 -3.38 7.21
CA VAL A 364 12.15 -4.46 6.47
C VAL A 364 11.84 -5.67 7.33
N HIS A 365 12.64 -5.92 8.38
CA HIS A 365 12.44 -7.04 9.29
C HIS A 365 13.16 -6.82 10.63
N ARG A 366 12.64 -7.40 11.71
CA ARG A 366 13.19 -7.28 13.07
C ARG A 366 13.14 -8.64 13.76
N ARG A 367 14.21 -8.98 14.47
CA ARG A 367 14.23 -10.14 15.37
C ARG A 367 14.99 -9.77 16.64
N LEU A 368 14.28 -9.69 17.75
CA LEU A 368 14.77 -9.18 19.04
C LEU A 368 14.65 -10.27 20.11
N LEU A 369 15.55 -10.26 21.08
CA LEU A 369 15.68 -11.31 22.09
C LEU A 369 15.13 -10.90 23.47
N HIS A 370 14.62 -9.68 23.60
CA HIS A 370 14.08 -9.14 24.84
C HIS A 370 12.71 -8.47 24.61
N ASP A 371 11.86 -8.51 25.64
CA ASP A 371 10.64 -7.70 25.75
C ASP A 371 11.02 -6.25 26.11
N ASP A 372 10.24 -5.27 25.67
CA ASP A 372 10.41 -3.85 26.00
C ASP A 372 9.59 -3.42 27.23
N ALA A 373 8.79 -4.34 27.77
CA ALA A 373 7.96 -4.19 28.96
C ALA A 373 6.89 -3.08 28.85
N PHE A 374 6.24 -3.04 27.69
CA PHE A 374 5.00 -2.27 27.44
C PHE A 374 3.72 -3.10 27.49
N GLY A 375 3.81 -4.38 27.89
CA GLY A 375 2.68 -5.19 28.30
C GLY A 375 2.44 -6.47 27.51
N VAL A 376 3.14 -6.68 26.38
CA VAL A 376 3.06 -7.94 25.62
C VAL A 376 3.74 -9.09 26.38
N GLY A 377 4.87 -8.84 27.04
CA GLY A 377 5.56 -9.83 27.87
C GLY A 377 6.31 -10.89 27.07
N GLU A 378 6.57 -10.62 25.79
CA GLU A 378 7.25 -11.52 24.85
C GLU A 378 8.24 -10.72 24.01
N ALA A 379 9.41 -11.31 23.73
CA ALA A 379 10.34 -10.73 22.78
C ALA A 379 9.79 -10.85 21.34
N LEU A 380 10.10 -9.88 20.47
CA LEU A 380 9.78 -9.96 19.04
C LEU A 380 10.72 -10.96 18.34
N ASN A 381 10.55 -12.25 18.61
CA ASN A 381 11.39 -13.35 18.14
C ASN A 381 10.58 -14.37 17.32
N GLU A 382 9.95 -13.90 16.25
CA GLU A 382 9.07 -14.74 15.43
C GLU A 382 9.82 -15.92 14.79
N THR A 383 9.21 -17.11 14.86
CA THR A 383 9.74 -18.34 14.25
C THR A 383 8.68 -19.04 13.42
N ALA A 384 9.10 -19.66 12.32
CA ALA A 384 8.27 -20.53 11.49
C ALA A 384 9.10 -21.72 11.00
N TYR A 385 8.48 -22.90 10.88
CA TYR A 385 9.14 -24.12 10.40
C TYR A 385 10.46 -24.46 11.12
N GLY A 386 10.53 -24.19 12.44
CA GLY A 386 11.69 -24.48 13.28
C GLY A 386 12.85 -23.47 13.17
N ASN A 387 12.71 -22.40 12.39
CA ASN A 387 13.73 -21.36 12.20
C ASN A 387 13.15 -19.97 12.47
N GLY A 388 14.00 -18.95 12.54
CA GLY A 388 13.53 -17.55 12.54
C GLY A 388 12.70 -17.23 11.30
N LEU A 389 11.66 -16.41 11.45
CA LEU A 389 10.76 -16.06 10.36
C LEU A 389 11.51 -15.38 9.21
N ILE A 390 11.16 -15.77 7.98
CA ILE A 390 11.65 -15.15 6.75
C ILE A 390 10.55 -14.22 6.22
N ALA A 391 10.88 -12.96 6.03
CA ALA A 391 9.99 -11.96 5.46
C ALA A 391 10.36 -11.72 3.98
N ARG A 392 9.33 -11.59 3.12
CA ARG A 392 9.46 -11.17 1.72
C ARG A 392 8.56 -9.97 1.49
N GLY A 393 9.03 -8.98 0.76
CA GLY A 393 8.23 -7.84 0.31
C GLY A 393 8.88 -7.07 -0.82
N THR A 394 8.22 -6.01 -1.27
CA THR A 394 8.64 -5.24 -2.45
C THR A 394 8.62 -3.75 -2.17
N HIS A 395 9.67 -3.07 -2.64
CA HIS A 395 9.75 -1.62 -2.76
C HIS A 395 9.73 -1.19 -4.22
N TYR A 396 9.17 -0.02 -4.50
CA TYR A 396 9.12 0.53 -5.86
C TYR A 396 9.86 1.87 -5.89
N LEU A 397 11.02 1.90 -6.54
CA LEU A 397 11.85 3.10 -6.69
C LEU A 397 11.36 3.91 -7.89
N MET A 398 11.01 5.17 -7.64
CA MET A 398 10.63 6.14 -8.66
C MET A 398 11.53 7.37 -8.58
N VAL A 399 12.03 7.82 -9.74
CA VAL A 399 12.90 8.99 -9.87
C VAL A 399 12.40 9.87 -11.00
N GLY A 400 12.36 11.18 -10.78
CA GLY A 400 11.96 12.15 -11.80
C GLY A 400 12.26 13.59 -11.39
N PHE A 401 11.86 14.56 -12.21
CA PHE A 401 11.98 15.98 -11.84
C PHE A 401 11.09 16.34 -10.65
N SER A 402 11.62 17.10 -9.68
CA SER A 402 10.85 17.55 -8.51
C SER A 402 9.84 18.65 -8.85
N GLN A 403 10.17 19.50 -9.82
CA GLN A 403 9.33 20.57 -10.33
C GLN A 403 9.08 20.36 -11.81
N LYS A 404 7.80 20.21 -12.19
CA LYS A 404 7.36 20.03 -13.58
C LYS A 404 6.08 20.84 -13.77
N ASN A 405 6.08 21.72 -14.77
CA ASN A 405 4.90 22.50 -15.14
C ASN A 405 3.95 21.72 -16.06
N ASP A 406 4.42 20.62 -16.64
CA ASP A 406 3.63 19.74 -17.48
C ASP A 406 2.99 18.61 -16.66
N SER A 407 1.77 18.25 -17.02
CA SER A 407 1.05 17.12 -16.44
C SER A 407 1.28 15.85 -17.28
N PRO A 408 1.44 14.66 -16.66
CA PRO A 408 1.51 14.42 -15.22
C PRO A 408 2.89 14.77 -14.61
N THR A 409 2.88 15.30 -13.40
CA THR A 409 4.07 15.48 -12.56
C THR A 409 4.57 14.15 -11.99
N GLN A 410 5.79 14.12 -11.44
CA GLN A 410 6.33 12.94 -10.77
C GLN A 410 5.46 12.50 -9.58
N LYS A 411 4.92 13.46 -8.80
CA LYS A 411 4.01 13.18 -7.67
C LYS A 411 2.72 12.49 -8.14
N THR A 412 2.17 12.89 -9.28
CA THR A 412 1.02 12.22 -9.92
C THR A 412 1.33 10.80 -10.34
N LEU A 413 2.47 10.58 -10.99
CA LEU A 413 2.90 9.25 -11.40
C LEU A 413 3.10 8.32 -10.19
N GLU A 414 3.63 8.84 -9.09
CA GLU A 414 3.71 8.13 -7.80
C GLU A 414 2.32 7.75 -7.28
N ARG A 415 1.31 8.64 -7.36
CA ARG A 415 -0.07 8.35 -6.92
C ARG A 415 -0.72 7.24 -7.74
N PHE A 416 -0.53 7.27 -9.07
CA PHE A 416 -1.05 6.22 -9.95
C PHE A 416 -0.38 4.87 -9.67
N ALA A 417 0.95 4.85 -9.59
CA ALA A 417 1.69 3.64 -9.25
C ALA A 417 1.31 3.12 -7.85
N GLN A 418 1.19 4.00 -6.86
CA GLN A 418 0.75 3.66 -5.50
C GLN A 418 -0.60 2.94 -5.51
N LEU A 419 -1.58 3.46 -6.26
CA LEU A 419 -2.90 2.84 -6.34
C LEU A 419 -2.87 1.48 -7.06
N GLU A 420 -2.11 1.37 -8.14
CA GLU A 420 -1.92 0.10 -8.87
C GLU A 420 -1.24 -0.98 -8.01
N VAL A 421 -0.22 -0.62 -7.21
CA VAL A 421 0.51 -1.60 -6.38
C VAL A 421 -0.22 -1.97 -5.09
N THR A 422 -0.98 -1.04 -4.50
CA THR A 422 -1.76 -1.32 -3.27
C THR A 422 -3.06 -2.07 -3.57
N LEU A 423 -3.60 -1.94 -4.78
CA LEU A 423 -4.78 -2.67 -5.23
C LEU A 423 -4.52 -3.40 -6.56
N PRO A 424 -3.60 -4.39 -6.57
CA PRO A 424 -3.19 -5.08 -7.79
C PRO A 424 -4.29 -5.99 -8.32
N THR A 425 -4.15 -6.40 -9.58
CA THR A 425 -5.09 -7.30 -10.24
C THR A 425 -5.21 -8.64 -9.51
N TRP A 426 -6.44 -9.07 -9.25
CA TRP A 426 -6.70 -10.36 -8.60
C TRP A 426 -6.61 -11.50 -9.61
N LYS A 427 -5.89 -12.55 -9.22
CA LYS A 427 -5.54 -13.68 -10.08
C LYS A 427 -6.35 -14.92 -9.68
N PHE A 428 -7.22 -15.39 -10.57
CA PHE A 428 -8.01 -16.61 -10.39
C PHE A 428 -7.61 -17.67 -11.41
N PHE A 429 -7.20 -18.83 -10.92
CA PHE A 429 -6.76 -19.96 -11.71
C PHE A 429 -7.85 -21.02 -11.78
N SER A 430 -8.18 -21.46 -12.98
CA SER A 430 -9.18 -22.50 -13.21
C SER A 430 -8.60 -23.59 -14.09
N LYS A 431 -8.53 -24.81 -13.56
CA LYS A 431 -8.30 -25.99 -14.39
C LYS A 431 -9.48 -26.12 -15.35
N THR A 432 -9.19 -26.46 -16.60
CA THR A 432 -10.21 -26.63 -17.64
C THR A 432 -9.96 -27.93 -18.40
N ASN A 433 -11.04 -28.54 -18.89
CA ASN A 433 -11.00 -29.66 -19.83
C ASN A 433 -11.43 -29.23 -21.25
N TYR A 434 -11.81 -27.97 -21.43
CA TYR A 434 -12.21 -27.40 -22.71
C TYR A 434 -10.98 -27.06 -23.54
N THR A 435 -11.03 -27.31 -24.85
CA THR A 435 -10.04 -26.75 -25.76
C THR A 435 -10.14 -25.22 -25.80
N PHE A 436 -9.14 -24.55 -26.40
CA PHE A 436 -9.19 -23.11 -26.58
C PHE A 436 -10.45 -22.67 -27.35
N GLU A 437 -10.80 -23.37 -28.43
CA GLU A 437 -11.96 -23.06 -29.27
C GLU A 437 -13.28 -23.27 -28.51
N GLU A 438 -13.40 -24.37 -27.76
CA GLU A 438 -14.57 -24.64 -26.92
C GLU A 438 -14.71 -23.60 -25.82
N TRP A 439 -13.61 -23.23 -25.16
CA TRP A 439 -13.58 -22.20 -24.13
C TRP A 439 -14.00 -20.83 -24.69
N MET A 440 -13.48 -20.46 -25.85
CA MET A 440 -13.78 -19.20 -26.51
C MET A 440 -15.26 -19.09 -26.90
N MET A 441 -15.84 -20.17 -27.41
CA MET A 441 -17.24 -20.19 -27.88
C MET A 441 -18.26 -20.34 -26.75
N SER A 442 -17.88 -20.98 -25.64
CA SER A 442 -18.82 -21.37 -24.58
C SER A 442 -18.90 -20.39 -23.42
N PHE A 443 -17.97 -19.43 -23.32
CA PHE A 443 -17.83 -18.55 -22.16
C PHE A 443 -17.59 -17.10 -22.55
N ASN A 444 -18.05 -16.19 -21.69
CA ASN A 444 -17.73 -14.78 -21.75
C ASN A 444 -16.40 -14.50 -21.02
N ASN A 445 -15.35 -14.25 -21.82
CA ASN A 445 -13.96 -14.17 -21.35
C ASN A 445 -13.50 -12.75 -21.01
N SER A 446 -14.41 -11.78 -21.09
CA SER A 446 -14.18 -10.40 -20.66
C SER A 446 -15.47 -9.75 -20.15
N PHE A 447 -15.35 -8.89 -19.15
CA PHE A 447 -16.48 -8.19 -18.55
C PHE A 447 -16.05 -6.83 -18.01
N THR A 448 -16.85 -5.79 -18.25
CA THR A 448 -16.66 -4.46 -17.65
C THR A 448 -17.75 -4.18 -16.61
N GLY A 449 -17.33 -3.85 -15.38
CA GLY A 449 -18.27 -3.57 -14.29
C GLY A 449 -18.85 -2.15 -14.36
N LEU A 450 -18.12 -1.22 -14.96
CA LEU A 450 -18.54 0.17 -15.12
C LEU A 450 -19.05 0.46 -16.53
N GLY A 451 -20.05 1.35 -16.63
CA GLY A 451 -20.54 1.88 -17.89
C GLY A 451 -19.63 2.95 -18.49
N LYS A 452 -18.85 3.63 -17.64
CA LYS A 452 -17.85 4.64 -18.02
C LYS A 452 -16.71 4.59 -17.01
N SER A 453 -15.47 4.49 -17.50
CA SER A 453 -14.27 4.57 -16.65
C SER A 453 -14.21 5.91 -15.93
N LEU A 454 -13.80 5.88 -14.66
CA LEU A 454 -13.47 7.10 -13.94
C LEU A 454 -12.11 7.64 -14.40
N PRO A 455 -11.90 8.98 -14.34
CA PRO A 455 -10.58 9.57 -14.53
C PRO A 455 -9.55 8.97 -13.56
N LYS A 456 -8.27 8.90 -13.94
CA LYS A 456 -7.21 8.24 -13.15
C LYS A 456 -6.99 8.84 -11.76
N ASN A 457 -7.35 10.11 -11.56
CA ASN A 457 -7.28 10.79 -10.27
C ASN A 457 -8.49 10.53 -9.36
N ILE A 458 -9.51 9.79 -9.84
CA ILE A 458 -10.69 9.41 -9.06
C ILE A 458 -10.70 7.90 -8.82
N HIS A 459 -10.70 7.53 -7.53
CA HIS A 459 -10.77 6.16 -7.08
C HIS A 459 -12.16 5.82 -6.54
N LEU A 460 -12.74 4.70 -7.02
CA LEU A 460 -13.91 4.08 -6.39
C LEU A 460 -13.44 3.29 -5.16
N LEU A 461 -13.35 3.98 -4.02
CA LEU A 461 -12.84 3.45 -2.76
C LEU A 461 -13.76 2.40 -2.14
N THR A 462 -15.07 2.51 -2.32
CA THR A 462 -16.03 1.52 -1.82
C THR A 462 -17.16 1.34 -2.81
N LEU A 463 -17.52 0.08 -3.06
CA LEU A 463 -18.76 -0.33 -3.69
C LEU A 463 -19.24 -1.58 -2.98
N GLU A 464 -20.22 -1.43 -2.09
CA GLU A 464 -20.65 -2.48 -1.18
C GLU A 464 -22.17 -2.60 -1.15
N PRO A 465 -22.75 -3.82 -1.22
CA PRO A 465 -24.15 -4.04 -0.85
C PRO A 465 -24.39 -3.65 0.61
N TRP A 466 -25.31 -2.72 0.86
CA TRP A 466 -25.49 -2.14 2.19
C TRP A 466 -26.75 -2.67 2.89
N HIS A 467 -27.91 -2.40 2.33
CA HIS A 467 -29.21 -2.92 2.76
C HIS A 467 -29.94 -3.52 1.55
N ASN A 468 -31.15 -4.04 1.76
CA ASN A 468 -31.91 -4.67 0.69
C ASN A 468 -32.25 -3.65 -0.42
N GLY A 469 -31.63 -3.81 -1.58
CA GLY A 469 -31.77 -2.88 -2.71
C GLY A 469 -30.96 -1.60 -2.57
N GLU A 470 -29.94 -1.56 -1.70
CA GLU A 470 -29.10 -0.38 -1.48
C GLU A 470 -27.61 -0.70 -1.61
N LEU A 471 -26.84 0.25 -2.15
CA LEU A 471 -25.39 0.20 -2.22
C LEU A 471 -24.77 1.36 -1.45
N LEU A 472 -23.70 1.11 -0.72
CA LEU A 472 -22.83 2.14 -0.18
C LEU A 472 -21.66 2.36 -1.14
N VAL A 473 -21.50 3.61 -1.59
CA VAL A 473 -20.49 3.98 -2.58
C VAL A 473 -19.64 5.13 -2.08
N ARG A 474 -18.31 4.99 -2.18
CA ARG A 474 -17.34 6.05 -1.87
C ARG A 474 -16.46 6.33 -3.07
N PHE A 475 -16.38 7.61 -3.42
CA PHE A 475 -15.43 8.11 -4.40
C PHE A 475 -14.41 9.01 -3.72
N GLU A 476 -13.16 8.86 -4.10
CA GLU A 476 -12.03 9.61 -3.56
C GLU A 476 -11.25 10.30 -4.69
N HIS A 477 -10.85 11.55 -4.46
CA HIS A 477 -9.80 12.20 -5.25
C HIS A 477 -8.43 11.90 -4.63
N ILE A 478 -7.54 11.22 -5.36
CA ILE A 478 -6.30 10.66 -4.80
C ILE A 478 -5.14 11.65 -4.70
N LEU A 479 -5.23 12.79 -5.39
CA LEU A 479 -4.20 13.83 -5.33
C LEU A 479 -4.54 14.94 -4.33
N GLU A 480 -3.48 15.49 -3.75
CA GLU A 480 -3.48 16.71 -2.97
C GLU A 480 -3.63 17.95 -3.84
N LYS A 481 -3.96 19.06 -3.18
CA LYS A 481 -4.04 20.35 -3.86
C LYS A 481 -2.65 20.72 -4.39
N ASP A 482 -2.59 21.16 -5.64
CA ASP A 482 -1.37 21.66 -6.28
C ASP A 482 -0.24 20.59 -6.45
N GLU A 483 -0.53 19.28 -6.33
CA GLU A 483 0.42 18.20 -6.69
C GLU A 483 0.67 18.13 -8.22
N ASP A 484 -0.30 18.60 -9.00
CA ASP A 484 -0.32 18.52 -10.46
C ASP A 484 -1.18 19.65 -11.06
N PRO A 485 -0.74 20.31 -12.15
CA PRO A 485 -1.47 21.41 -12.75
C PRO A 485 -2.80 20.99 -13.40
N GLU A 486 -3.00 19.71 -13.75
CA GLU A 486 -4.26 19.22 -14.34
C GLU A 486 -4.96 18.20 -13.44
N TYR A 487 -4.26 17.18 -12.94
CA TYR A 487 -4.87 16.09 -12.17
C TYR A 487 -5.27 16.49 -10.74
N SER A 488 -4.82 17.64 -10.23
CA SER A 488 -5.26 18.16 -8.92
C SER A 488 -6.53 19.02 -8.99
N LYS A 489 -7.03 19.31 -10.20
CA LYS A 489 -8.27 20.08 -10.38
C LYS A 489 -9.50 19.25 -10.03
N SER A 490 -10.58 19.95 -9.67
CA SER A 490 -11.89 19.33 -9.41
C SER A 490 -12.39 18.51 -10.60
N VAL A 491 -12.93 17.33 -10.31
CA VAL A 491 -13.49 16.43 -11.32
C VAL A 491 -14.99 16.30 -11.12
N LYS A 492 -15.74 16.46 -12.22
CA LYS A 492 -17.18 16.24 -12.26
C LYS A 492 -17.54 15.01 -13.11
N PHE A 493 -18.39 14.13 -12.58
CA PHE A 493 -18.91 12.96 -13.31
C PHE A 493 -20.32 12.60 -12.85
N ASN A 494 -21.03 11.82 -13.65
CA ASN A 494 -22.39 11.38 -13.35
C ASN A 494 -22.41 9.92 -12.84
N ILE A 495 -22.95 9.68 -11.66
CA ILE A 495 -22.99 8.33 -11.04
C ILE A 495 -23.77 7.33 -11.91
N LYS A 496 -24.87 7.74 -12.56
CA LYS A 496 -25.66 6.82 -13.41
C LYS A 496 -24.91 6.39 -14.66
N GLU A 497 -24.05 7.24 -15.23
CA GLU A 497 -23.20 6.85 -16.35
C GLU A 497 -22.13 5.85 -15.92
N VAL A 498 -21.49 6.10 -14.78
CA VAL A 498 -20.40 5.26 -14.24
C VAL A 498 -20.95 3.89 -13.82
N LEU A 499 -22.04 3.87 -13.05
CA LEU A 499 -22.67 2.68 -12.50
C LEU A 499 -23.88 2.22 -13.35
N LYS A 500 -23.82 2.40 -14.68
CA LYS A 500 -24.92 2.06 -15.61
C LYS A 500 -25.42 0.62 -15.52
N ASN A 501 -24.56 -0.30 -15.07
CA ASN A 501 -24.91 -1.71 -14.88
C ASN A 501 -25.84 -1.94 -13.66
N PHE A 502 -26.08 -0.92 -12.84
CA PHE A 502 -27.03 -0.93 -11.73
C PHE A 502 -28.27 -0.11 -12.10
N ASP A 503 -29.48 -0.63 -11.83
CA ASP A 503 -30.73 0.12 -12.05
C ASP A 503 -30.96 1.13 -10.92
N ILE A 504 -30.26 2.27 -11.01
CA ILE A 504 -30.28 3.31 -9.98
C ILE A 504 -31.60 4.09 -10.02
N GLN A 505 -32.39 3.94 -8.96
CA GLN A 505 -33.59 4.73 -8.70
C GLN A 505 -33.22 6.08 -8.08
N ASP A 506 -32.42 6.07 -7.02
CA ASP A 506 -32.09 7.28 -6.27
C ASP A 506 -30.70 7.28 -5.64
N VAL A 507 -30.20 8.46 -5.27
CA VAL A 507 -28.90 8.63 -4.59
C VAL A 507 -29.01 9.67 -3.48
N ARG A 508 -28.40 9.41 -2.31
CA ARG A 508 -28.32 10.38 -1.21
C ARG A 508 -26.94 10.38 -0.56
N GLU A 509 -26.38 11.56 -0.31
CA GLU A 509 -25.06 11.71 0.31
C GLU A 509 -25.12 11.59 1.84
N THR A 510 -24.11 10.95 2.41
CA THR A 510 -23.98 10.66 3.85
C THR A 510 -22.59 11.05 4.36
N THR A 511 -22.43 11.07 5.68
CA THR A 511 -21.12 11.10 6.35
C THR A 511 -20.23 9.95 5.90
N LEU A 512 -18.91 10.07 6.13
CA LEU A 512 -17.92 9.09 5.66
C LEU A 512 -18.19 7.66 6.16
N ASP A 513 -18.67 7.50 7.39
CA ASP A 513 -19.04 6.24 8.02
C ASP A 513 -20.43 5.73 7.62
N GLY A 514 -21.20 6.50 6.83
CA GLY A 514 -22.48 6.06 6.28
C GLY A 514 -23.66 6.06 7.26
N ASN A 515 -23.56 6.74 8.41
CA ASN A 515 -24.57 6.67 9.47
C ASN A 515 -25.46 7.92 9.62
N ALA A 516 -25.15 9.02 8.92
CA ALA A 516 -25.90 10.27 9.03
C ALA A 516 -25.94 11.02 7.70
N TRP A 517 -27.07 11.63 7.39
CA TRP A 517 -27.22 12.40 6.17
C TRP A 517 -26.39 13.68 6.20
N LEU A 518 -25.64 13.94 5.13
CA LEU A 518 -24.68 15.05 5.12
C LEU A 518 -25.38 16.40 5.23
N ASP A 519 -26.59 16.54 4.67
CA ASP A 519 -27.41 17.74 4.72
C ASP A 519 -28.04 18.01 6.10
N GLU A 520 -28.17 16.96 6.92
CA GLU A 520 -28.66 17.02 8.29
C GLU A 520 -27.53 17.22 9.32
N HIS A 521 -26.29 16.90 8.95
CA HIS A 521 -25.13 17.07 9.81
C HIS A 521 -24.79 18.57 10.04
N ARG A 522 -24.35 18.91 11.26
CA ARG A 522 -23.95 20.27 11.65
C ARG A 522 -22.59 20.22 12.34
N ARG A 523 -21.62 20.99 11.81
CA ARG A 523 -20.30 21.14 12.45
C ARG A 523 -20.38 22.19 13.56
N MET A 524 -19.71 21.93 14.67
CA MET A 524 -19.50 22.94 15.70
C MET A 524 -18.66 24.09 15.13
N GLU A 525 -18.92 25.31 15.61
CA GLU A 525 -18.16 26.50 15.25
C GLU A 525 -17.13 26.79 16.36
N PHE A 526 -15.85 26.72 16.01
CA PHE A 526 -14.76 27.04 16.91
C PHE A 526 -14.06 28.32 16.44
N VAL A 527 -13.57 29.11 17.40
CA VAL A 527 -12.65 30.20 17.12
C VAL A 527 -11.26 29.72 17.50
N SER A 528 -10.40 29.55 16.50
CA SER A 528 -9.00 29.21 16.75
C SER A 528 -8.27 30.36 17.44
N ASP A 529 -7.31 29.98 18.28
CA ASP A 529 -6.38 30.96 18.81
C ASP A 529 -5.55 31.58 17.67
N PRO A 530 -5.09 32.83 17.84
CA PRO A 530 -4.13 33.43 16.92
C PRO A 530 -2.89 32.55 16.79
N GLU A 531 -2.34 32.44 15.57
CA GLU A 531 -1.07 31.73 15.31
C GLU A 531 0.08 32.27 16.17
N SER A 532 -0.01 33.53 16.61
CA SER A 532 0.97 34.17 17.51
C SER A 532 0.91 33.69 18.97
N ILE A 533 -0.06 32.86 19.34
CA ILE A 533 -0.12 32.25 20.67
C ILE A 533 0.62 30.93 20.59
N ASP A 534 1.94 31.00 20.75
CA ASP A 534 2.80 29.82 20.91
C ASP A 534 2.29 28.98 22.09
N PHE A 535 1.83 27.76 21.80
CA PHE A 535 1.53 26.77 22.81
C PHE A 535 2.84 26.22 23.38
N VAL A 536 3.54 26.99 24.22
CA VAL A 536 4.58 26.46 25.11
C VAL A 536 3.88 25.79 26.31
N ASN A 537 3.16 24.71 26.06
CA ASN A 537 2.49 23.93 27.10
C ASN A 537 3.29 22.65 27.38
N TYR A 538 4.43 22.78 28.05
CA TYR A 538 4.88 21.73 28.98
C TYR A 538 5.50 22.38 30.21
N ALA A 539 4.96 22.00 31.36
CA ALA A 539 5.57 22.24 32.64
C ALA A 539 6.95 21.58 32.66
N THR A 540 8.01 22.39 32.69
CA THR A 540 9.27 21.94 33.26
C THR A 540 9.02 21.60 34.72
N LEU A 541 8.81 20.32 35.03
CA LEU A 541 8.94 19.84 36.40
C LEU A 541 10.43 19.95 36.75
N SER A 542 10.80 21.07 37.38
CA SER A 542 12.15 21.33 37.87
C SER A 542 12.42 20.69 39.25
N GLU A 543 11.63 19.71 39.67
CA GLU A 543 11.84 19.03 40.95
C GLU A 543 11.82 17.51 40.76
N GLU A 544 12.95 16.87 41.10
CA GLU A 544 13.06 15.42 41.27
C GLU A 544 12.10 14.97 42.38
N HIS A 545 10.90 14.52 42.02
CA HIS A 545 10.06 13.79 42.95
C HIS A 545 10.46 12.31 42.96
N GLN A 546 11.17 11.91 44.02
CA GLN A 546 11.35 10.51 44.42
C GLN A 546 10.01 9.92 44.86
N SER A 547 9.12 9.55 43.94
CA SER A 547 8.15 8.46 44.13
C SER A 547 7.34 8.22 42.86
N VAL A 548 7.51 7.04 42.26
CA VAL A 548 6.57 6.54 41.25
C VAL A 548 5.61 5.59 41.96
N HIS A 549 4.39 6.06 42.26
CA HIS A 549 3.32 5.17 42.70
C HIS A 549 2.77 4.40 41.49
N LEU A 550 3.14 3.13 41.39
CA LEU A 550 2.57 2.17 40.44
C LEU A 550 1.11 1.87 40.80
N LEU A 551 0.15 2.48 40.11
CA LEU A 551 -1.22 2.00 40.11
C LEU A 551 -1.31 0.75 39.23
N ARG A 552 -1.37 -0.39 39.92
CA ARG A 552 -1.56 -1.73 39.36
C ARG A 552 -2.97 -1.81 38.74
N ALA A 553 -3.07 -1.79 37.41
CA ALA A 553 -4.34 -2.06 36.74
C ALA A 553 -4.77 -3.51 37.00
N ARG A 554 -5.86 -3.71 37.77
CA ARG A 554 -6.51 -5.02 37.89
C ARG A 554 -7.26 -5.34 36.59
N ARG A 555 -7.26 -6.63 36.22
CA ARG A 555 -7.86 -7.24 35.02
C ARG A 555 -9.26 -6.68 34.68
N PRO A 556 -9.65 -6.65 33.38
CA PRO A 556 -10.92 -6.10 32.96
C PRO A 556 -12.10 -6.90 33.53
N LEU A 557 -13.02 -6.18 34.18
CA LEU A 557 -14.30 -6.70 34.65
C LEU A 557 -15.21 -6.96 33.45
N THR A 558 -15.59 -8.22 33.26
CA THR A 558 -16.65 -8.67 32.35
C THR A 558 -18.01 -8.37 32.96
N LYS A 559 -18.42 -7.10 32.97
CA LYS A 559 -19.81 -6.59 33.01
C LYS A 559 -19.80 -5.09 33.26
N SER A 560 -20.52 -4.34 32.45
CA SER A 560 -20.84 -2.93 32.66
C SER A 560 -22.01 -2.81 33.64
N GLU A 561 -21.70 -2.64 34.93
CA GLU A 561 -22.66 -2.12 35.91
C GLU A 561 -22.39 -0.62 36.11
N TYR A 562 -23.41 0.21 35.82
CA TYR A 562 -23.35 1.65 36.03
C TYR A 562 -23.47 1.94 37.54
N HIS A 563 -22.36 2.29 38.19
CA HIS A 563 -22.39 2.83 39.55
C HIS A 563 -22.71 4.33 39.53
N LYS A 564 -23.78 4.72 40.22
CA LYS A 564 -24.06 6.11 40.62
C LYS A 564 -23.33 6.39 41.93
N GLU A 565 -22.02 6.66 41.86
CA GLU A 565 -21.29 7.22 43.00
C GLU A 565 -20.47 8.42 42.52
N THR A 566 -20.99 9.62 42.82
CA THR A 566 -20.21 10.85 42.84
C THR A 566 -19.12 10.72 43.90
N LEU A 567 -17.86 10.69 43.48
CA LEU A 567 -16.70 10.78 44.37
C LEU A 567 -16.65 12.19 45.01
N PRO A 568 -16.22 12.33 46.28
CA PRO A 568 -16.02 13.64 46.89
C PRO A 568 -14.84 14.37 46.27
N ASP A 569 -14.94 15.70 46.19
CA ASP A 569 -13.87 16.59 45.72
C ASP A 569 -12.60 16.36 46.53
N PHE A 570 -11.55 15.86 45.87
CA PHE A 570 -10.19 15.85 46.40
C PHE A 570 -9.52 17.18 46.02
N ASP A 571 -9.29 18.01 47.04
CA ASP A 571 -8.59 19.28 46.93
C ASP A 571 -7.09 19.03 46.73
N PHE A 572 -6.66 18.94 45.47
CA PHE A 572 -5.25 19.04 45.11
C PHE A 572 -4.90 20.53 44.97
N GLU A 573 -4.37 21.14 46.03
CA GLU A 573 -3.58 22.37 45.91
C GLU A 573 -2.29 22.08 45.13
N SER A 574 -2.41 21.98 43.81
CA SER A 574 -1.29 22.25 42.92
C SER A 574 -1.13 23.76 42.87
N LYS A 575 -0.04 24.31 43.44
CA LYS A 575 0.37 25.69 43.16
C LYS A 575 0.95 25.75 41.75
N SER A 576 0.07 25.58 40.78
CA SER A 576 0.25 26.13 39.46
C SER A 576 0.26 27.65 39.61
N LYS A 577 1.37 28.32 39.29
CA LYS A 577 1.29 29.72 38.86
C LYS A 577 0.67 29.74 37.47
N GLN A 578 -0.60 29.33 37.39
CA GLN A 578 -1.50 29.68 36.33
C GLN A 578 -1.76 31.17 36.52
N ASP A 579 -1.43 31.97 35.52
CA ASP A 579 -2.00 33.30 35.39
C ASP A 579 -3.51 33.10 35.13
N PRO A 580 -4.39 33.30 36.13
CA PRO A 580 -5.75 32.81 36.07
C PRO A 580 -6.60 33.94 35.51
N LYS A 581 -6.51 34.16 34.19
CA LYS A 581 -7.48 34.88 33.38
C LYS A 581 -7.04 34.75 31.91
N PRO A 582 -7.83 34.13 31.00
CA PRO A 582 -7.73 34.54 29.61
C PRO A 582 -7.94 36.05 29.60
N SER A 583 -6.94 36.80 29.14
CA SER A 583 -7.01 38.26 29.16
C SER A 583 -8.31 38.69 28.50
N ILE A 584 -9.00 39.70 29.04
CA ILE A 584 -10.24 40.25 28.45
C ILE A 584 -10.03 40.54 26.94
N HIS A 585 -8.79 40.89 26.57
CA HIS A 585 -8.33 41.04 25.21
C HIS A 585 -8.46 39.77 24.36
N LEU A 586 -8.06 38.59 24.86
CA LEU A 586 -8.18 37.31 24.13
C LEU A 586 -9.63 36.91 23.89
N ASN A 587 -10.50 37.08 24.90
CA ASN A 587 -11.93 36.80 24.74
C ASN A 587 -12.59 37.78 23.76
N THR A 588 -12.16 39.04 23.76
CA THR A 588 -12.61 40.06 22.79
C THR A 588 -12.13 39.73 21.38
N LEU A 589 -10.87 39.31 21.20
CA LEU A 589 -10.33 38.84 19.91
C LEU A 589 -11.10 37.63 19.38
N ARG A 590 -11.36 36.64 20.23
CA ARG A 590 -12.15 35.45 19.85
C ARG A 590 -13.57 35.84 19.45
N ARG A 591 -14.21 36.75 20.18
CA ARG A 591 -15.55 37.25 19.86
C ARG A 591 -15.59 38.01 18.52
N ASN A 592 -14.63 38.91 18.30
CA ASN A 592 -14.53 39.67 17.06
C ASN A 592 -14.27 38.75 15.86
N ARG A 593 -13.41 37.74 16.01
CA ARG A 593 -13.20 36.71 14.99
C ARG A 593 -14.48 35.91 14.72
N LEU A 594 -15.23 35.53 15.76
CA LEU A 594 -16.51 34.84 15.56
C LEU A 594 -17.53 35.71 14.81
N GLU A 595 -17.60 37.00 15.11
CA GLU A 595 -18.47 37.95 14.39
C GLU A 595 -18.01 38.13 12.94
N GLN A 596 -16.71 38.23 12.69
CA GLN A 596 -16.13 38.29 11.34
C GLN A 596 -16.38 36.98 10.56
N MET A 597 -16.18 35.81 11.17
CA MET A 597 -16.52 34.52 10.56
C MET A 597 -18.01 34.40 10.22
N LYS A 598 -18.90 34.98 11.04
CA LYS A 598 -20.34 35.02 10.77
C LYS A 598 -20.71 35.98 9.62
N LEU A 599 -19.96 37.09 9.47
CA LEU A 599 -20.07 38.03 8.35
C LEU A 599 -19.54 37.38 7.06
N ASP A 600 -18.34 36.79 7.10
CA ASP A 600 -17.73 36.09 5.98
C ASP A 600 -18.59 34.90 5.53
N LYS A 601 -19.25 34.17 6.44
CA LYS A 601 -20.22 33.11 6.09
C LYS A 601 -21.47 33.62 5.37
N LYS A 602 -21.87 34.88 5.58
CA LYS A 602 -22.98 35.50 4.83
C LYS A 602 -22.56 35.79 3.38
N ASP A 603 -21.29 36.14 3.18
CA ASP A 603 -20.69 36.42 1.86
C ASP A 603 -20.19 35.15 1.15
N LEU A 604 -19.87 34.09 1.92
CA LEU A 604 -19.55 32.72 1.49
C LEU A 604 -20.79 31.81 1.46
N LYS A 605 -21.99 32.37 1.19
CA LYS A 605 -22.98 31.55 0.48
C LYS A 605 -22.37 31.27 -0.88
N HIS A 606 -21.55 30.21 -0.97
CA HIS A 606 -21.27 29.56 -2.22
C HIS A 606 -22.62 29.43 -2.92
N PRO A 607 -22.74 29.88 -4.18
CA PRO A 607 -23.91 29.51 -4.95
C PRO A 607 -23.99 28.00 -4.78
N ARG A 608 -25.07 27.50 -4.15
CA ARG A 608 -25.46 26.12 -4.38
C ARG A 608 -25.54 26.08 -5.90
N GLY A 609 -24.51 25.53 -6.53
CA GLY A 609 -24.51 25.36 -7.96
C GLY A 609 -25.81 24.64 -8.23
N GLU A 610 -26.72 25.30 -8.94
CA GLU A 610 -27.87 24.67 -9.56
C GLU A 610 -27.33 23.72 -10.63
N SER A 611 -26.61 22.68 -10.21
CA SER A 611 -26.31 21.53 -11.01
C SER A 611 -27.61 20.73 -11.02
N ASN A 612 -28.41 21.00 -12.05
CA ASN A 612 -29.73 20.47 -12.34
C ASN A 612 -29.81 18.92 -12.50
N ASN A 613 -28.92 18.15 -11.86
CA ASN A 613 -28.95 16.70 -11.88
C ASN A 613 -28.46 16.09 -10.56
N LYS A 614 -29.36 15.42 -9.84
CA LYS A 614 -29.11 14.75 -8.54
C LYS A 614 -28.00 13.70 -8.55
N TYR A 615 -27.60 13.24 -9.75
CA TYR A 615 -26.60 12.18 -9.95
C TYR A 615 -25.20 12.71 -10.28
N ASP A 616 -25.02 14.03 -10.41
CA ASP A 616 -23.71 14.61 -10.67
C ASP A 616 -22.90 14.71 -9.37
N VAL A 617 -21.69 14.18 -9.40
CA VAL A 617 -20.71 14.28 -8.32
C VAL A 617 -19.57 15.16 -8.79
N GLU A 618 -19.19 16.09 -7.92
CA GLU A 618 -17.97 16.87 -8.04
C GLU A 618 -17.05 16.53 -6.86
N LEU A 619 -15.78 16.24 -7.16
CA LEU A 619 -14.75 15.93 -6.19
C LEU A 619 -13.56 16.87 -6.36
N ASN A 620 -13.24 17.61 -5.31
CA ASN A 620 -12.01 18.38 -5.20
C ASN A 620 -10.85 17.50 -4.70
N ALA A 621 -9.63 18.01 -4.81
CA ALA A 621 -8.43 17.38 -4.25
C ALA A 621 -8.64 16.88 -2.80
N MET A 622 -8.15 15.68 -2.50
CA MET A 622 -8.30 14.95 -1.23
C MET A 622 -9.72 14.66 -0.72
N GLN A 623 -10.75 15.02 -1.48
CA GLN A 623 -12.12 14.84 -1.03
C GLN A 623 -12.56 13.38 -1.17
N ILE A 624 -13.23 12.87 -0.13
CA ILE A 624 -14.02 11.63 -0.21
C ILE A 624 -15.50 12.01 -0.06
N ARG A 625 -16.34 11.50 -0.96
CA ARG A 625 -17.80 11.64 -0.88
C ARG A 625 -18.45 10.26 -0.81
N THR A 626 -19.40 10.11 0.11
CA THR A 626 -20.05 8.85 0.41
C THR A 626 -21.53 8.94 0.08
N PHE A 627 -22.05 7.96 -0.66
CA PHE A 627 -23.42 7.94 -1.15
C PHE A 627 -24.10 6.61 -0.82
N VAL A 628 -25.36 6.68 -0.42
CA VAL A 628 -26.30 5.55 -0.47
C VAL A 628 -27.02 5.61 -1.82
N ILE A 629 -26.92 4.53 -2.59
CA ILE A 629 -27.57 4.37 -3.90
C ILE A 629 -28.71 3.38 -3.75
N TYR A 630 -29.93 3.81 -4.09
CA TYR A 630 -31.13 3.00 -4.06
C TYR A 630 -31.35 2.37 -5.43
N LEU A 631 -31.43 1.05 -5.47
CA LEU A 631 -31.69 0.27 -6.66
C LEU A 631 -33.18 0.04 -6.83
N ARG A 632 -33.67 0.08 -8.07
CA ARG A 632 -35.06 -0.28 -8.36
C ARG A 632 -35.25 -1.77 -8.07
N GLN A 633 -36.17 -2.09 -7.16
CA GLN A 633 -36.59 -3.47 -6.96
C GLN A 633 -37.46 -3.91 -8.14
N ASN A 634 -37.07 -4.99 -8.83
CA ASN A 634 -37.95 -5.61 -9.82
C ASN A 634 -39.14 -6.25 -9.08
N ASN A 635 -40.27 -5.54 -9.05
CA ASN A 635 -41.57 -6.07 -8.63
C ASN A 635 -42.10 -7.07 -9.67
N SER A 636 -41.41 -8.20 -9.87
CA SER A 636 -41.92 -9.30 -10.69
C SER A 636 -42.29 -10.55 -9.88
N PHE A 637 -42.46 -10.44 -8.56
CA PHE A 637 -42.91 -11.57 -7.71
C PHE A 637 -43.79 -11.11 -6.54
N ALA A 638 -44.85 -10.35 -6.85
CA ALA A 638 -45.94 -10.10 -5.91
C ALA A 638 -47.30 -10.16 -6.64
N SER A 639 -47.51 -11.20 -7.43
CA SER A 639 -48.83 -11.70 -7.84
C SER A 639 -48.64 -12.93 -8.72
N GLU A 640 -48.64 -14.11 -8.12
CA GLU A 640 -49.33 -15.34 -8.57
C GLU A 640 -49.05 -16.50 -7.61
#